data_AF-A0A527A348-F1
#
_entry.id   AF-A0A527A348-F1
#
_cell.length_a   1.000
_cell.length_b   1.000
_cell.length_c   1.000
_cell.angle_alpha   90.00
_cell.angle_beta   90.00
_cell.angle_gamma   90.00
#
_symmetry.space_group_name_H-M   'P 1'
#
loop_
_entity.id
_entity.type
_entity.pdbx_description
1 polymer ?
#
loop_
_entity_poly.entity_id
_entity_poly.type
_entity_poly.pdbx_seq_one_letter_code
_entity_poly.pdbx_strand_id
1 'polypeptide(L)'
;MVGRAIVAAHKSPFGIGVAKFRREKAAGWADTVWNGCYWKYIVDQVGPLREDLWRAEDNDFNERIRRLGYDLYLSPEIRAFYQPRRSLPALCKQYFGNGLGGALALVENWRALRLRHLAPLALVASLSIPLAVSLFWPPALLPAAGMLLLYGIVLLSATLLAACTAPGMHLLLFPAVLVAVHLSYGCGSLCGLALHGFRKPGSWRWLRPATLALLLVLSILTLLLPSGAVQPAIWLAPSLERISHNAAPGDQLTIELYAARGETESFQVGIRAPGTGLTNVTIQVQDLVKKGDRARIAAKNVRLYREHYVHVARSSPDLKGSNRPLGPGWYADALIPLSAEESTLAADGHSRPATPFFVPSRRNQPIWIDIFVPLETPPGRYGGTVTVSSDQGNAVGEVVLHVWNFTLPLTPSLNSAFLIWDANTPQAQAELLKHKLMPPRVHDQNQASFVDRFGLKSISLGLWSDASNAQCAMTPPPSLEEVQQAAAQNHPALHLFNYTADEIDRCSGTYETMKAWARVLHEAGIDNLVTMTPTPELLDDGTGSGRSAIDIWVLLPTMYESAPERIAEVLAKGDEVWSYNALVQDEYSPKWQIDFSPINYRIQPGFINQSLNLTGLLYWRVDLWTNDPWKDVQTYRTGGNDYPGEGMLLYPGQPVGVEGVVPSMRLKWLRDGVEDYEFIEILKRQGCGEIGAQIARTVGASWRNWTQNPESLEFYRRQLGSILSGLGGRGGDCHARLEFGDRLPAANDLVEASRESQERLQ
;
A
#
# COMPACT_ATOMS: atom_id res chain seq x y z
N MET A 1 9.78 46.12 -9.98
CA MET A 1 8.54 45.38 -10.34
C MET A 1 8.77 44.29 -11.38
N VAL A 2 9.36 44.59 -12.55
CA VAL A 2 9.63 43.61 -13.63
C VAL A 2 10.31 42.33 -13.14
N GLY A 3 11.38 42.44 -12.33
CA GLY A 3 12.07 41.27 -11.78
C GLY A 3 11.18 40.36 -10.92
N ARG A 4 10.24 40.93 -10.14
CA ARG A 4 9.27 40.14 -9.35
C ARG A 4 8.25 39.44 -10.25
N ALA A 5 7.80 40.11 -11.33
CA ALA A 5 6.93 39.50 -12.34
C ALA A 5 7.63 38.34 -13.08
N ILE A 6 8.93 38.47 -13.37
CA ILE A 6 9.74 37.39 -13.94
C ILE A 6 9.85 36.20 -12.99
N VAL A 7 10.09 36.44 -11.69
CA VAL A 7 10.11 35.37 -10.67
C VAL A 7 8.75 34.67 -10.59
N ALA A 8 7.65 35.42 -10.61
CA ALA A 8 6.31 34.83 -10.66
C ALA A 8 6.14 33.95 -11.92
N ALA A 9 6.66 34.37 -13.08
CA ALA A 9 6.58 33.58 -14.31
C ALA A 9 7.43 32.30 -14.26
N HIS A 10 8.54 32.31 -13.51
CA HIS A 10 9.36 31.12 -13.29
C HIS A 10 8.66 30.08 -12.42
N LYS A 11 7.76 30.52 -11.52
CA LYS A 11 6.95 29.64 -10.66
C LYS A 11 5.65 29.18 -11.33
N SER A 12 5.15 29.93 -12.31
CA SER A 12 3.90 29.63 -13.01
C SER A 12 4.05 28.44 -13.97
N PRO A 13 3.07 27.50 -14.02
CA PRO A 13 3.05 26.45 -15.04
C PRO A 13 2.89 27.03 -16.46
N PHE A 14 2.34 28.24 -16.60
CA PHE A 14 2.22 28.96 -17.86
C PHE A 14 3.46 29.77 -18.22
N GLY A 15 4.54 29.71 -17.43
CA GLY A 15 5.86 30.22 -17.79
C GLY A 15 6.83 29.06 -17.94
N ILE A 16 7.72 28.88 -16.97
CA ILE A 16 8.67 27.75 -16.96
C ILE A 16 8.62 26.90 -15.67
N GLY A 17 7.59 27.09 -14.82
CA GLY A 17 7.40 26.39 -13.55
C GLY A 17 6.97 24.92 -13.66
N VAL A 18 6.78 24.42 -14.89
CA VAL A 18 6.50 23.00 -15.14
C VAL A 18 7.72 22.13 -14.81
N ALA A 19 8.94 22.66 -14.94
CA ALA A 19 10.15 21.94 -14.58
C ALA A 19 10.27 21.78 -13.05
N LYS A 20 10.54 20.55 -12.60
CA LYS A 20 10.56 20.19 -11.18
C LYS A 20 11.52 21.08 -10.36
N PHE A 21 12.70 21.38 -10.89
CA PHE A 21 13.71 22.23 -10.23
C PHE A 21 13.31 23.71 -10.06
N ARG A 22 12.20 24.15 -10.66
CA ARG A 22 11.67 25.52 -10.52
C ARG A 22 10.59 25.64 -9.43
N ARG A 23 10.14 24.52 -8.86
CA ARG A 23 9.14 24.47 -7.79
C ARG A 23 9.85 24.55 -6.45
N GLU A 24 9.39 25.46 -5.58
CA GLU A 24 9.97 25.60 -4.24
C GLU A 24 9.77 24.32 -3.44
N LYS A 25 10.81 23.88 -2.73
CA LYS A 25 10.86 22.63 -1.95
C LYS A 25 10.72 21.32 -2.74
N ALA A 26 10.80 21.35 -4.08
CA ALA A 26 10.76 20.11 -4.84
C ALA A 26 12.01 19.25 -4.58
N ALA A 27 11.80 18.01 -4.15
CA ALA A 27 12.81 16.97 -3.98
C ALA A 27 12.52 15.74 -4.84
N GLY A 28 13.56 14.95 -5.12
CA GLY A 28 13.43 13.66 -5.80
C GLY A 28 13.88 13.65 -7.25
N TRP A 29 13.70 12.51 -7.92
CA TRP A 29 14.09 12.31 -9.32
C TRP A 29 13.47 13.34 -10.25
N ALA A 30 14.28 13.88 -11.16
CA ALA A 30 13.94 14.93 -12.10
C ALA A 30 14.47 14.59 -13.49
N ASP A 31 13.78 15.05 -14.53
CA ASP A 31 14.21 14.81 -15.90
C ASP A 31 15.35 15.73 -16.36
N THR A 32 15.54 16.83 -15.64
CA THR A 32 16.63 17.78 -15.82
C THR A 32 16.85 18.55 -14.53
N VAL A 33 18.10 18.93 -14.29
CA VAL A 33 18.51 19.85 -13.23
C VAL A 33 19.21 21.06 -13.84
N TRP A 34 19.20 22.20 -13.14
CA TRP A 34 19.97 23.39 -13.50
C TRP A 34 21.14 23.51 -12.54
N ASN A 35 22.35 23.68 -13.06
CA ASN A 35 23.61 23.63 -12.30
C ASN A 35 23.78 22.30 -11.51
N GLY A 36 23.68 21.16 -12.20
CA GLY A 36 23.87 19.86 -11.57
C GLY A 36 25.29 19.63 -11.06
N CYS A 37 25.43 18.88 -9.96
CA CYS A 37 26.69 18.29 -9.52
C CYS A 37 26.69 16.82 -9.95
N TYR A 38 27.79 16.36 -10.55
CA TYR A 38 27.86 15.02 -11.13
C TYR A 38 29.09 14.30 -10.57
N TRP A 39 28.92 13.00 -10.31
CA TRP A 39 30.06 12.14 -10.00
C TRP A 39 31.02 12.10 -11.18
N LYS A 40 32.33 12.18 -10.91
CA LYS A 40 33.36 12.16 -11.96
C LYS A 40 33.23 10.94 -12.89
N TYR A 41 32.95 9.76 -12.35
CA TYR A 41 32.82 8.55 -13.16
C TYR A 41 31.64 8.61 -14.15
N ILE A 42 30.56 9.33 -13.81
CA ILE A 42 29.43 9.56 -14.73
C ILE A 42 29.89 10.45 -15.88
N VAL A 43 30.64 11.52 -15.59
CA VAL A 43 31.21 12.41 -16.62
C VAL A 43 32.16 11.65 -17.54
N ASP A 44 33.00 10.78 -16.98
CA ASP A 44 33.95 9.97 -17.74
C ASP A 44 33.26 8.98 -18.69
N GLN A 45 32.07 8.47 -18.34
CA GLN A 45 31.27 7.58 -19.21
C GLN A 45 30.41 8.34 -20.22
N VAL A 46 29.77 9.43 -19.80
CA VAL A 46 28.84 10.22 -20.62
C VAL A 46 29.60 11.09 -21.63
N GLY A 47 30.82 11.50 -21.29
CA GLY A 47 31.60 12.52 -22.00
C GLY A 47 31.17 13.94 -21.60
N PRO A 48 32.01 14.96 -21.81
CA PRO A 48 31.79 16.32 -21.30
C PRO A 48 30.51 16.98 -21.83
N LEU A 49 30.15 18.13 -21.24
CA LEU A 49 29.13 19.03 -21.78
C LEU A 49 29.51 19.44 -23.21
N ARG A 50 28.52 19.45 -24.10
CA ARG A 50 28.70 19.80 -25.51
C ARG A 50 28.73 21.31 -25.69
N GLU A 51 29.92 21.88 -25.87
CA GLU A 51 30.11 23.32 -26.07
C GLU A 51 29.48 23.84 -27.38
N ASP A 52 29.23 22.95 -28.33
CA ASP A 52 28.57 23.28 -29.59
C ASP A 52 27.03 23.39 -29.47
N LEU A 53 26.44 23.01 -28.33
CA LEU A 53 25.01 23.14 -28.03
C LEU A 53 24.69 24.35 -27.15
N TRP A 54 25.07 25.54 -27.63
CA TRP A 54 24.88 26.79 -26.91
C TRP A 54 23.44 26.96 -26.34
N ARG A 55 23.34 27.12 -25.01
CA ARG A 55 22.09 27.24 -24.21
C ARG A 55 21.21 25.98 -24.13
N ALA A 56 21.71 24.84 -24.58
CA ALA A 56 21.06 23.55 -24.44
C ALA A 56 22.04 22.46 -23.97
N GLU A 57 23.20 22.86 -23.45
CA GLU A 57 24.26 21.98 -22.97
C GLU A 57 23.74 21.07 -21.85
N ASP A 58 23.09 21.65 -20.84
CA ASP A 58 22.48 20.93 -19.71
C ASP A 58 21.40 19.95 -20.17
N ASN A 59 20.59 20.34 -21.16
CA ASN A 59 19.49 19.50 -21.66
C ASN A 59 20.02 18.24 -22.35
N ASP A 60 21.05 18.40 -23.19
CA ASP A 60 21.72 17.29 -23.87
C ASP A 60 22.47 16.39 -22.88
N PHE A 61 23.22 16.99 -21.96
CA PHE A 61 24.00 16.25 -20.97
C PHE A 61 23.09 15.42 -20.05
N ASN A 62 22.00 16.01 -19.55
CA ASN A 62 21.01 15.33 -18.73
C ASN A 62 20.28 14.20 -19.50
N GLU A 63 20.07 14.35 -20.80
CA GLU A 63 19.54 13.26 -21.63
C GLU A 63 20.53 12.12 -21.80
N ARG A 64 21.80 12.42 -22.06
CA ARG A 64 22.84 11.41 -22.22
C ARG A 64 23.08 10.61 -20.93
N ILE A 65 23.02 11.26 -19.76
CA ILE A 65 23.03 10.58 -18.45
C ILE A 65 21.88 9.58 -18.36
N ARG A 66 20.66 10.03 -18.64
CA ARG A 66 19.45 9.17 -18.61
C ARG A 66 19.52 8.01 -19.60
N ARG A 67 20.16 8.20 -20.75
CA ARG A 67 20.34 7.15 -21.75
C ARG A 67 21.25 6.01 -21.28
N LEU A 68 22.14 6.26 -20.32
CA LEU A 68 22.96 5.24 -19.66
C LEU A 68 22.25 4.54 -18.49
N GLY A 69 20.98 4.85 -18.23
CA GLY A 69 20.21 4.27 -17.13
C GLY A 69 20.40 4.96 -15.78
N TYR A 70 21.08 6.11 -15.74
CA TYR A 70 21.23 6.92 -14.54
C TYR A 70 20.13 7.97 -14.44
N ASP A 71 19.63 8.21 -13.22
CA ASP A 71 18.66 9.26 -12.96
C ASP A 71 19.30 10.51 -12.32
N LEU A 72 18.61 11.65 -12.42
CA LEU A 72 19.04 12.91 -11.83
C LEU A 72 18.19 13.22 -10.60
N TYR A 73 18.83 13.43 -9.45
CA TYR A 73 18.14 13.76 -8.22
C TYR A 73 18.19 15.27 -7.95
N LEU A 74 17.03 15.88 -7.69
CA LEU A 74 16.92 17.26 -7.23
C LEU A 74 16.85 17.25 -5.70
N SER A 75 17.79 17.92 -5.03
CA SER A 75 17.75 18.13 -3.57
C SER A 75 17.49 19.61 -3.24
N PRO A 76 16.49 19.92 -2.39
CA PRO A 76 16.21 21.29 -1.95
C PRO A 76 17.27 21.84 -0.96
N GLU A 77 18.15 20.98 -0.43
CA GLU A 77 19.29 21.39 0.40
C GLU A 77 20.36 22.11 -0.43
N ILE A 78 20.46 21.78 -1.72
CA ILE A 78 21.41 22.39 -2.65
C ILE A 78 20.80 23.70 -3.17
N ARG A 79 21.25 24.82 -2.60
CA ARG A 79 20.72 26.15 -2.92
C ARG A 79 21.59 26.89 -3.93
N ALA A 80 20.98 27.33 -5.03
CA ALA A 80 21.57 28.22 -6.01
C ALA A 80 20.76 29.51 -6.13
N PHE A 81 21.43 30.66 -6.00
CA PHE A 81 20.77 31.96 -6.12
C PHE A 81 20.68 32.38 -7.59
N TYR A 82 19.45 32.61 -8.07
CA TYR A 82 19.20 33.11 -9.43
C TYR A 82 18.79 34.58 -9.39
N GLN A 83 19.52 35.43 -10.11
CA GLN A 83 19.16 36.83 -10.29
C GLN A 83 18.41 37.02 -11.62
N PRO A 84 17.11 37.36 -11.61
CA PRO A 84 16.34 37.56 -12.84
C PRO A 84 16.78 38.84 -13.57
N ARG A 85 16.49 38.89 -14.87
CA ARG A 85 16.69 40.12 -15.68
C ARG A 85 15.86 41.28 -15.12
N ARG A 86 16.36 42.50 -15.29
CA ARG A 86 15.73 43.71 -14.73
C ARG A 86 14.81 44.46 -15.71
N SER A 87 14.80 44.08 -17.00
CA SER A 87 13.98 44.72 -18.04
C SER A 87 13.40 43.69 -19.02
N LEU A 88 12.26 44.03 -19.64
CA LEU A 88 11.62 43.20 -20.67
C LEU A 88 12.52 42.97 -21.91
N PRO A 89 13.23 43.97 -22.46
CA PRO A 89 14.13 43.73 -23.59
C PRO A 89 15.25 42.72 -23.27
N ALA A 90 15.81 42.78 -22.05
CA ALA A 90 16.82 41.82 -21.63
C ALA A 90 16.25 40.40 -21.45
N LEU A 91 14.99 40.30 -21.02
CA LEU A 91 14.25 39.04 -20.96
C LEU A 91 13.98 38.47 -22.36
N CYS A 92 13.49 39.29 -23.29
CA CYS A 92 13.26 38.89 -24.68
C CYS A 92 14.55 38.37 -25.32
N LYS A 93 15.68 39.10 -25.17
CA LYS A 93 16.99 38.65 -25.66
C LYS A 93 17.41 37.30 -25.06
N GLN A 94 17.16 37.09 -23.78
CA GLN A 94 17.46 35.82 -23.11
C GLN A 94 16.62 34.67 -23.68
N TYR A 95 15.30 34.83 -23.75
CA TYR A 95 14.40 33.76 -24.17
C TYR A 95 14.46 33.49 -25.68
N PHE A 96 14.73 34.51 -26.49
CA PHE A 96 15.08 34.32 -27.91
C PHE A 96 16.33 33.46 -28.07
N GLY A 97 17.40 33.75 -27.32
CA GLY A 97 18.60 32.92 -27.31
C GLY A 97 18.33 31.48 -26.84
N ASN A 98 17.46 31.30 -25.82
CA ASN A 98 17.06 29.97 -25.35
C ASN A 98 16.27 29.19 -26.41
N GLY A 99 15.37 29.86 -27.14
CA GLY A 99 14.64 29.25 -28.26
C GLY A 99 15.57 28.83 -29.40
N LEU A 100 16.55 29.69 -29.74
CA LEU A 100 17.58 29.40 -30.74
C LEU A 100 18.39 28.14 -30.37
N GLY A 101 18.89 28.08 -29.13
CA GLY A 101 19.63 26.93 -28.60
C GLY A 101 18.77 25.66 -28.52
N GLY A 102 17.50 25.81 -28.12
CA GLY A 102 16.52 24.73 -28.14
C GLY A 102 16.32 24.16 -29.56
N ALA A 103 16.15 25.01 -30.57
CA ALA A 103 16.03 24.55 -31.95
C ALA A 103 17.29 23.82 -32.45
N LEU A 104 18.48 24.29 -32.07
CA LEU A 104 19.73 23.58 -32.39
C LEU A 104 19.78 22.19 -31.72
N ALA A 105 19.46 22.11 -30.44
CA ALA A 105 19.35 20.84 -29.73
C ALA A 105 18.27 19.92 -30.34
N LEU A 106 17.16 20.47 -30.81
CA LEU A 106 16.11 19.69 -31.48
C LEU A 106 16.64 19.02 -32.76
N VAL A 107 17.48 19.71 -33.53
CA VAL A 107 18.10 19.19 -34.76
C VAL A 107 19.21 18.18 -34.46
N GLU A 108 20.01 18.40 -33.41
CA GLU A 108 21.18 17.56 -33.07
C GLU A 108 20.83 16.37 -32.17
N ASN A 109 19.95 16.56 -31.19
CA ASN A 109 19.47 15.55 -30.23
C ASN A 109 18.05 15.87 -29.75
N TRP A 110 17.03 15.50 -30.54
CA TRP A 110 15.63 15.80 -30.23
C TRP A 110 15.16 15.28 -28.85
N ARG A 111 15.78 14.23 -28.32
CA ARG A 111 15.47 13.65 -27.00
C ARG A 111 15.89 14.54 -25.83
N ALA A 112 16.82 15.47 -26.07
CA ALA A 112 17.25 16.46 -25.09
C ALA A 112 16.09 17.39 -24.66
N LEU A 113 15.06 17.50 -25.50
CA LEU A 113 13.92 18.36 -25.23
C LEU A 113 12.66 17.56 -24.86
N ARG A 114 11.89 18.16 -23.94
CA ARG A 114 10.52 17.75 -23.63
C ARG A 114 9.50 18.54 -24.45
N LEU A 115 8.28 17.99 -24.59
CA LEU A 115 7.15 18.62 -25.29
C LEU A 115 6.89 20.07 -24.84
N ARG A 116 7.11 20.39 -23.56
CA ARG A 116 6.96 21.76 -23.02
C ARG A 116 7.84 22.81 -23.72
N HIS A 117 8.99 22.42 -24.28
CA HIS A 117 9.87 23.33 -25.02
C HIS A 117 9.34 23.64 -26.43
N LEU A 118 8.40 22.84 -26.95
CA LEU A 118 7.79 23.04 -28.27
C LEU A 118 6.54 23.93 -28.21
N ALA A 119 5.94 24.12 -27.02
CA ALA A 119 4.73 24.92 -26.87
C ALA A 119 4.87 26.39 -27.35
N PRO A 120 5.96 27.12 -27.04
CA PRO A 120 6.13 28.48 -27.56
C PRO A 120 6.30 28.54 -29.08
N LEU A 121 6.98 27.54 -29.66
CA LEU A 121 7.13 27.39 -31.12
C LEU A 121 5.76 27.16 -31.78
N ALA A 122 4.95 26.26 -31.21
CA ALA A 122 3.60 25.98 -31.70
C ALA A 122 2.70 27.22 -31.63
N LEU A 123 2.76 27.99 -30.53
CA LEU A 123 2.03 29.26 -30.41
C LEU A 123 2.41 30.24 -31.53
N VAL A 124 3.70 30.51 -31.72
CA VAL A 124 4.12 31.47 -32.77
C VAL A 124 3.76 30.95 -34.16
N ALA A 125 3.93 29.66 -34.45
CA ALA A 125 3.53 29.06 -35.72
C ALA A 125 2.00 29.18 -35.96
N SER A 126 1.19 28.90 -34.94
CA SER A 126 -0.28 28.99 -35.01
C SER A 126 -0.81 30.41 -35.22
N LEU A 127 -0.02 31.43 -34.86
CA LEU A 127 -0.35 32.84 -35.11
C LEU A 127 0.19 33.32 -36.46
N SER A 128 1.41 32.94 -36.82
CA SER A 128 2.10 33.44 -38.01
C SER A 128 1.68 32.76 -39.31
N ILE A 129 1.38 31.45 -39.29
CA ILE A 129 0.97 30.71 -40.49
C ILE A 129 -0.38 31.23 -41.02
N PRO A 130 -1.46 31.35 -40.23
CA PRO A 130 -2.73 31.84 -40.76
C PRO A 130 -2.65 33.32 -41.15
N LEU A 131 -1.82 34.11 -40.46
CA LEU A 131 -1.56 35.50 -40.85
C LEU A 131 -0.88 35.59 -42.23
N ALA A 132 0.11 34.74 -42.52
CA ALA A 132 0.73 34.67 -43.84
C ALA A 132 -0.24 34.17 -44.93
N VAL A 133 -1.05 33.15 -44.61
CA VAL A 133 -2.10 32.63 -45.52
C VAL A 133 -3.18 33.69 -45.80
N SER A 134 -3.46 34.57 -44.83
CA SER A 134 -4.46 35.64 -44.97
C SER A 134 -4.14 36.65 -46.07
N LEU A 135 -2.87 36.76 -46.48
CA LEU A 135 -2.44 37.57 -47.61
C LEU A 135 -3.06 37.09 -48.94
N PHE A 136 -3.45 35.81 -49.01
CA PHE A 136 -4.03 35.16 -50.18
C PHE A 136 -5.46 34.65 -49.95
N TRP A 137 -5.86 34.40 -48.69
CA TRP A 137 -7.17 33.91 -48.29
C TRP A 137 -7.64 34.63 -47.01
N PRO A 138 -8.35 35.77 -47.12
CA PRO A 138 -8.73 36.59 -45.96
C PRO A 138 -9.46 35.85 -44.81
N PRO A 139 -10.31 34.82 -45.06
CA PRO A 139 -10.91 34.04 -43.97
C PRO A 139 -9.91 33.31 -43.06
N ALA A 140 -8.63 33.18 -43.45
CA ALA A 140 -7.57 32.63 -42.59
C ALA A 140 -7.25 33.52 -41.38
N LEU A 141 -7.80 34.74 -41.31
CA LEU A 141 -7.74 35.58 -40.10
C LEU A 141 -8.59 35.02 -38.94
N LEU A 142 -9.65 34.25 -39.21
CA LEU A 142 -10.51 33.68 -38.17
C LEU A 142 -9.75 32.74 -37.21
N PRO A 143 -8.96 31.74 -37.68
CA PRO A 143 -8.17 30.91 -36.77
C PRO A 143 -7.08 31.69 -36.03
N ALA A 144 -6.46 32.71 -36.64
CA ALA A 144 -5.51 33.58 -35.94
C ALA A 144 -6.20 34.36 -34.80
N ALA A 145 -7.38 34.93 -35.06
CA ALA A 145 -8.18 35.62 -34.05
C ALA A 145 -8.64 34.67 -32.93
N GLY A 146 -9.07 33.45 -33.27
CA GLY A 146 -9.45 32.42 -32.30
C GLY A 146 -8.27 31.99 -31.41
N MET A 147 -7.08 31.84 -31.99
CA MET A 147 -5.87 31.51 -31.23
C MET A 147 -5.42 32.67 -30.33
N LEU A 148 -5.54 33.92 -30.79
CA LEU A 148 -5.29 35.11 -29.95
C LEU A 148 -6.24 35.18 -28.76
N LEU A 149 -7.53 34.89 -28.96
CA LEU A 149 -8.52 34.84 -27.88
C LEU A 149 -8.17 33.75 -26.87
N LEU A 150 -7.88 32.53 -27.34
CA LEU A 150 -7.46 31.43 -26.47
C LEU A 150 -6.22 31.78 -25.66
N TYR A 151 -5.22 32.38 -26.31
CA TYR A 151 -4.01 32.83 -25.64
C TYR A 151 -4.30 33.94 -24.61
N GLY A 152 -5.22 34.86 -24.90
CA GLY A 152 -5.71 35.86 -23.95
C GLY A 152 -6.35 35.24 -22.71
N ILE A 153 -7.18 34.20 -22.88
CA ILE A 153 -7.76 33.43 -21.77
C ILE A 153 -6.66 32.78 -20.93
N VAL A 154 -5.67 32.14 -21.57
CA VAL A 154 -4.52 31.54 -20.86
C VAL A 154 -3.76 32.58 -20.04
N LEU A 155 -3.50 33.77 -20.59
CA LEU A 155 -2.84 34.85 -19.85
C LEU A 155 -3.67 35.32 -18.65
N LEU A 156 -5.00 35.44 -18.82
CA LEU A 156 -5.91 35.81 -17.75
C LEU A 156 -5.91 34.76 -16.64
N SER A 157 -6.09 33.49 -16.99
CA SER A 157 -6.07 32.37 -16.03
C SER A 157 -4.74 32.28 -15.30
N ALA A 158 -3.61 32.42 -16.01
CA ALA A 158 -2.29 32.43 -15.40
C ALA A 158 -2.11 33.59 -14.40
N THR A 159 -2.65 34.77 -14.73
CA THR A 159 -2.58 35.96 -13.88
C THR A 159 -3.45 35.82 -12.64
N LEU A 160 -4.66 35.27 -12.77
CA LEU A 160 -5.56 34.97 -11.65
C LEU A 160 -4.94 33.93 -10.72
N LEU A 161 -4.37 32.86 -11.26
CA LEU A 161 -3.68 31.84 -10.46
C LEU A 161 -2.48 32.44 -9.70
N ALA A 162 -1.67 33.26 -10.38
CA ALA A 162 -0.56 33.97 -9.75
C ALA A 162 -1.03 34.92 -8.64
N ALA A 163 -2.20 35.56 -8.80
CA ALA A 163 -2.81 36.43 -7.79
C ALA A 163 -3.22 35.66 -6.53
N CYS A 164 -3.68 34.41 -6.65
CA CYS A 164 -3.99 33.56 -5.50
C CYS A 164 -2.74 33.18 -4.69
N THR A 165 -1.59 33.03 -5.34
CA THR A 165 -0.36 32.52 -4.69
C THR A 165 0.62 33.60 -4.24
N ALA A 166 0.67 34.74 -4.94
CA ALA A 166 1.64 35.80 -4.70
C ALA A 166 1.07 37.18 -5.10
N PRO A 167 0.05 37.69 -4.37
CA PRO A 167 -0.59 38.94 -4.71
C PRO A 167 0.38 40.13 -4.63
N GLY A 168 0.26 41.08 -5.58
CA GLY A 168 0.97 42.35 -5.53
C GLY A 168 1.05 43.09 -6.86
N MET A 169 1.52 44.35 -6.84
CA MET A 169 1.58 45.23 -8.02
C MET A 169 2.41 44.69 -9.20
N HIS A 170 3.28 43.71 -8.97
CA HIS A 170 4.05 43.07 -10.04
C HIS A 170 3.17 42.28 -11.01
N LEU A 171 1.95 41.88 -10.62
CA LEU A 171 0.99 41.19 -11.47
C LEU A 171 0.47 42.05 -12.62
N LEU A 172 0.53 43.38 -12.51
CA LEU A 172 0.24 44.31 -13.62
C LEU A 172 1.18 44.10 -14.82
N LEU A 173 2.41 43.65 -14.55
CA LEU A 173 3.42 43.38 -15.58
C LEU A 173 3.54 41.90 -15.92
N PHE A 174 2.80 41.03 -15.23
CA PHE A 174 2.91 39.58 -15.37
C PHE A 174 2.44 39.06 -16.75
N PRO A 175 1.29 39.51 -17.31
CA PRO A 175 0.91 39.16 -18.67
C PRO A 175 1.98 39.56 -19.70
N ALA A 176 2.53 40.77 -19.58
CA ALA A 176 3.59 41.26 -20.47
C ALA A 176 4.87 40.42 -20.39
N VAL A 177 5.22 39.93 -19.19
CA VAL A 177 6.34 39.00 -18.99
C VAL A 177 6.07 37.65 -19.64
N LEU A 178 4.88 37.08 -19.50
CA LEU A 178 4.52 35.80 -20.14
C LEU A 178 4.53 35.92 -21.67
N VAL A 179 3.98 37.01 -22.21
CA VAL A 179 4.06 37.33 -23.65
C VAL A 179 5.51 37.42 -24.10
N ALA A 180 6.35 38.14 -23.37
CA ALA A 180 7.78 38.25 -23.67
C ALA A 180 8.48 36.89 -23.66
N VAL A 181 8.17 36.01 -22.70
CA VAL A 181 8.72 34.65 -22.61
C VAL A 181 8.29 33.80 -23.80
N HIS A 182 6.98 33.68 -24.05
CA HIS A 182 6.44 32.79 -25.08
C HIS A 182 6.80 33.23 -26.49
N LEU A 183 6.58 34.51 -26.83
CA LEU A 183 6.83 34.99 -28.19
C LEU A 183 8.33 35.03 -28.48
N SER A 184 9.17 35.48 -27.54
CA SER A 184 10.61 35.53 -27.80
C SER A 184 11.20 34.13 -27.93
N TYR A 185 10.81 33.18 -27.07
CA TYR A 185 11.27 31.80 -27.20
C TYR A 185 10.78 31.16 -28.50
N GLY A 186 9.49 31.29 -28.83
CA GLY A 186 8.93 30.74 -30.06
C GLY A 186 9.57 31.31 -31.33
N CYS A 187 9.77 32.63 -31.39
CA CYS A 187 10.48 33.29 -32.48
C CYS A 187 11.95 32.84 -32.57
N GLY A 188 12.62 32.68 -31.42
CA GLY A 188 13.98 32.13 -31.35
C GLY A 188 14.06 30.71 -31.91
N SER A 189 13.10 29.85 -31.56
CA SER A 189 13.01 28.49 -32.07
C SER A 189 12.75 28.44 -33.57
N LEU A 190 11.83 29.27 -34.09
CA LEU A 190 11.60 29.39 -35.54
C LEU A 190 12.86 29.82 -36.29
N CYS A 191 13.55 30.85 -35.79
CA CYS A 191 14.79 31.34 -36.37
C CYS A 191 15.89 30.27 -36.34
N GLY A 192 16.04 29.55 -35.23
CA GLY A 192 17.03 28.47 -35.11
C GLY A 192 16.75 27.30 -36.06
N LEU A 193 15.48 26.93 -36.24
CA LEU A 193 15.09 25.93 -37.22
C LEU A 193 15.39 26.38 -38.66
N ALA A 194 15.16 27.66 -38.99
CA ALA A 194 15.52 28.20 -40.30
C ALA A 194 17.04 28.22 -40.55
N LEU A 195 17.85 28.55 -39.53
CA LEU A 195 19.31 28.68 -39.64
C LEU A 195 20.07 27.35 -39.60
N HIS A 196 19.54 26.34 -38.90
CA HIS A 196 20.23 25.06 -38.64
C HIS A 196 19.51 23.85 -39.23
N GLY A 197 18.20 23.92 -39.47
CA GLY A 197 17.42 22.80 -40.01
C GLY A 197 17.90 22.35 -41.39
N PHE A 198 18.30 23.28 -42.26
CA PHE A 198 18.69 22.96 -43.65
C PHE A 198 20.16 22.59 -43.85
N ARG A 199 20.99 22.58 -42.78
CA ARG A 199 22.45 22.40 -42.88
C ARG A 199 22.94 20.94 -42.91
N LYS A 200 22.10 19.95 -42.59
CA LYS A 200 22.45 18.51 -42.64
C LYS A 200 21.42 17.72 -43.47
N PRO A 201 21.78 17.18 -44.65
CA PRO A 201 20.90 16.27 -45.39
C PRO A 201 20.62 15.03 -44.54
N GLY A 202 19.36 14.76 -44.21
CA GLY A 202 18.94 13.60 -43.40
C GLY A 202 18.61 13.88 -41.93
N SER A 203 18.82 15.11 -41.43
CA SER A 203 18.39 15.51 -40.07
C SER A 203 16.88 15.60 -39.89
N TRP A 204 16.09 15.48 -40.96
CA TRP A 204 14.61 15.53 -40.94
C TRP A 204 13.96 14.14 -40.94
N ARG A 205 14.73 13.05 -40.81
CA ARG A 205 14.18 11.68 -40.85
C ARG A 205 13.17 11.37 -39.71
N TRP A 206 13.12 12.19 -38.67
CA TRP A 206 12.10 12.13 -37.60
C TRP A 206 10.86 13.00 -37.87
N LEU A 207 10.92 13.97 -38.78
CA LEU A 207 9.74 14.69 -39.30
C LEU A 207 9.11 13.87 -40.42
N ARG A 208 8.44 12.77 -40.06
CA ARG A 208 7.55 12.08 -41.00
C ARG A 208 6.43 13.08 -41.39
N PRO A 209 5.95 13.09 -42.65
CA PRO A 209 4.78 13.88 -43.05
C PRO A 209 3.56 13.68 -42.12
N ALA A 210 3.53 12.54 -41.43
CA ALA A 210 2.59 12.22 -40.36
C ALA A 210 2.57 13.24 -39.18
N THR A 211 3.69 13.88 -38.81
CA THR A 211 3.74 14.79 -37.63
C THR A 211 3.20 16.20 -37.90
N LEU A 212 3.40 16.72 -39.12
CA LEU A 212 2.78 17.97 -39.58
C LEU A 212 1.31 17.77 -39.96
N ALA A 213 0.97 16.60 -40.53
CA ALA A 213 -0.42 16.18 -40.67
C ALA A 213 -1.09 15.98 -39.32
N LEU A 214 -0.42 15.45 -38.29
CA LEU A 214 -0.98 15.27 -36.94
C LEU A 214 -1.34 16.61 -36.28
N LEU A 215 -0.54 17.66 -36.47
CA LEU A 215 -0.84 19.00 -35.94
C LEU A 215 -2.01 19.69 -36.67
N LEU A 216 -2.13 19.47 -37.99
CA LEU A 216 -3.26 19.93 -38.80
C LEU A 216 -4.54 19.12 -38.53
N VAL A 217 -4.39 17.81 -38.28
CA VAL A 217 -5.45 16.86 -37.93
C VAL A 217 -5.92 17.07 -36.49
N LEU A 218 -5.04 17.43 -35.55
CA LEU A 218 -5.38 17.83 -34.16
C LEU A 218 -6.17 19.14 -34.11
N SER A 219 -5.96 20.05 -35.07
CA SER A 219 -6.72 21.29 -35.19
C SER A 219 -8.07 21.11 -35.90
N ILE A 220 -8.27 20.02 -36.63
CA ILE A 220 -9.56 19.60 -37.22
C ILE A 220 -10.33 18.66 -36.26
N LEU A 221 -9.66 17.81 -35.48
CA LEU A 221 -10.29 16.85 -34.54
C LEU A 221 -10.94 17.51 -33.33
N THR A 222 -10.55 18.73 -32.95
CA THR A 222 -11.22 19.48 -31.88
C THR A 222 -12.65 19.90 -32.24
N LEU A 223 -13.03 19.83 -33.52
CA LEU A 223 -14.38 20.10 -34.02
C LEU A 223 -15.22 18.83 -34.29
N LEU A 224 -14.63 17.64 -34.14
CA LEU A 224 -15.26 16.36 -34.49
C LEU A 224 -14.94 15.23 -33.49
N LEU A 225 -14.93 15.53 -32.18
CA LEU A 225 -15.01 14.44 -31.20
C LEU A 225 -16.47 13.98 -31.10
N PRO A 226 -16.84 12.79 -31.62
CA PRO A 226 -17.94 12.08 -31.00
C PRO A 226 -17.58 11.88 -29.54
N SER A 227 -18.56 11.95 -28.64
CA SER A 227 -18.43 11.52 -27.26
C SER A 227 -17.92 10.08 -27.23
N GLY A 228 -16.60 9.91 -27.19
CA GLY A 228 -15.95 8.61 -27.13
C GLY A 228 -16.42 7.89 -25.89
N ALA A 229 -16.71 6.60 -26.01
CA ALA A 229 -17.06 5.74 -24.89
C ALA A 229 -16.06 6.00 -23.74
N VAL A 230 -16.56 6.52 -22.63
CA VAL A 230 -15.72 6.85 -21.48
C VAL A 230 -15.39 5.54 -20.80
N GLN A 231 -14.24 4.97 -21.16
CA GLN A 231 -13.74 3.73 -20.56
C GLN A 231 -13.72 3.86 -19.02
N PRO A 232 -13.92 2.74 -18.29
CA PRO A 232 -13.73 2.75 -16.85
C PRO A 232 -12.30 3.19 -16.51
N ALA A 233 -12.15 4.16 -15.61
CA ALA A 233 -10.83 4.53 -15.11
C ALA A 233 -10.43 3.53 -14.03
N ILE A 234 -9.26 2.90 -14.18
CA ILE A 234 -8.74 1.93 -13.22
C ILE A 234 -7.35 2.30 -12.75
N TRP A 235 -6.97 1.80 -11.57
CA TRP A 235 -5.60 1.82 -11.07
C TRP A 235 -5.38 0.63 -10.14
N LEU A 236 -4.13 0.24 -9.96
CA LEU A 236 -3.70 -0.83 -9.06
C LEU A 236 -3.10 -0.22 -7.79
N ALA A 237 -3.50 -0.74 -6.63
CA ALA A 237 -3.04 -0.26 -5.33
C ALA A 237 -2.54 -1.43 -4.45
N PRO A 238 -1.54 -1.22 -3.59
CA PRO A 238 -1.08 -2.23 -2.62
C PRO A 238 -2.16 -2.65 -1.62
N SER A 239 -1.99 -3.80 -0.96
CA SER A 239 -2.94 -4.32 0.05
C SER A 239 -3.05 -3.43 1.29
N LEU A 240 -1.97 -2.74 1.69
CA LEU A 240 -1.94 -1.87 2.87
C LEU A 240 -2.52 -0.46 2.62
N GLU A 241 -3.03 -0.20 1.42
CA GLU A 241 -3.86 0.97 1.14
C GLU A 241 -5.34 0.63 1.37
N ARG A 242 -6.18 1.62 1.66
CA ARG A 242 -7.65 1.46 1.60
C ARG A 242 -8.20 2.47 0.61
N ILE A 243 -8.72 2.01 -0.52
CA ILE A 243 -9.26 2.90 -1.54
C ILE A 243 -10.53 3.58 -1.00
N SER A 244 -10.45 4.89 -0.77
CA SER A 244 -11.60 5.70 -0.37
C SER A 244 -12.68 5.70 -1.45
N HIS A 245 -13.95 5.68 -1.03
CA HIS A 245 -15.10 5.64 -1.95
C HIS A 245 -15.18 6.85 -2.92
N ASN A 246 -14.43 7.93 -2.62
CA ASN A 246 -14.42 9.18 -3.35
C ASN A 246 -13.03 9.63 -3.82
N ALA A 247 -11.96 8.88 -3.52
CA ALA A 247 -10.61 9.24 -3.94
C ALA A 247 -10.53 9.43 -5.46
N ALA A 248 -9.66 10.34 -5.89
CA ALA A 248 -9.28 10.44 -7.29
C ALA A 248 -8.60 9.13 -7.73
N PRO A 249 -8.79 8.68 -8.99
CA PRO A 249 -8.06 7.54 -9.52
C PRO A 249 -6.54 7.76 -9.41
N GLY A 250 -5.82 6.71 -9.03
CA GLY A 250 -4.36 6.68 -9.16
C GLY A 250 -3.93 6.60 -10.63
N ASP A 251 -2.62 6.70 -10.86
CA ASP A 251 -1.99 6.58 -12.19
C ASP A 251 -1.30 5.22 -12.43
N GLN A 252 -1.22 4.38 -11.39
CA GLN A 252 -0.55 3.09 -11.45
C GLN A 252 -1.43 2.07 -12.19
N LEU A 253 -0.95 1.61 -13.35
CA LEU A 253 -1.57 0.51 -14.11
C LEU A 253 -0.77 -0.78 -14.03
N THR A 254 0.35 -0.78 -13.30
CA THR A 254 1.19 -1.95 -13.07
C THR A 254 1.41 -2.12 -11.57
N ILE A 255 1.35 -3.36 -11.09
CA ILE A 255 1.71 -3.69 -9.71
C ILE A 255 2.79 -4.77 -9.69
N GLU A 256 3.76 -4.61 -8.79
CA GLU A 256 4.84 -5.56 -8.57
C GLU A 256 4.70 -6.18 -7.17
N LEU A 257 4.53 -7.49 -7.15
CA LEU A 257 4.27 -8.31 -5.96
C LEU A 257 5.40 -9.31 -5.76
N TYR A 258 5.57 -9.76 -4.52
CA TYR A 258 6.66 -10.67 -4.14
C TYR A 258 6.12 -11.71 -3.16
N ALA A 259 6.29 -12.99 -3.47
CA ALA A 259 5.74 -14.08 -2.69
C ALA A 259 6.69 -15.29 -2.63
N ALA A 260 6.66 -16.02 -1.54
CA ALA A 260 7.14 -17.38 -1.45
C ALA A 260 6.11 -18.37 -1.99
N ARG A 261 6.51 -19.63 -2.14
CA ARG A 261 5.56 -20.72 -2.43
C ARG A 261 4.76 -21.03 -1.16
N GLY A 262 3.46 -21.28 -1.29
CA GLY A 262 2.55 -21.46 -0.16
C GLY A 262 2.04 -20.18 0.47
N GLU A 263 2.43 -19.00 -0.05
CA GLU A 263 2.01 -17.68 0.41
C GLU A 263 0.84 -17.14 -0.44
N THR A 264 0.04 -16.23 0.13
CA THR A 264 -0.97 -15.46 -0.60
C THR A 264 -0.62 -13.98 -0.63
N GLU A 265 -0.36 -13.44 -1.81
CA GLU A 265 -0.15 -11.99 -1.98
C GLU A 265 -1.43 -11.29 -2.42
N SER A 266 -1.71 -10.14 -1.82
CA SER A 266 -2.92 -9.38 -2.07
C SER A 266 -2.65 -8.01 -2.68
N PHE A 267 -3.59 -7.51 -3.49
CA PHE A 267 -3.61 -6.15 -3.98
C PHE A 267 -5.04 -5.72 -4.34
N GLN A 268 -5.21 -4.46 -4.73
CA GLN A 268 -6.51 -3.89 -5.10
C GLN A 268 -6.52 -3.36 -6.53
N VAL A 269 -7.68 -3.43 -7.16
CA VAL A 269 -8.01 -2.72 -8.41
C VAL A 269 -9.07 -1.68 -8.09
N GLY A 270 -8.71 -0.41 -8.12
CA GLY A 270 -9.66 0.68 -8.03
C GLY A 270 -10.41 0.86 -9.35
N ILE A 271 -11.74 0.90 -9.32
CA ILE A 271 -12.58 1.18 -10.49
C ILE A 271 -13.35 2.46 -10.23
N ARG A 272 -13.11 3.49 -11.04
CA ARG A 272 -13.85 4.76 -11.00
C ARG A 272 -14.81 4.86 -12.17
N ALA A 273 -16.08 5.04 -11.86
CA ALA A 273 -17.07 5.32 -12.89
C ALA A 273 -16.98 6.76 -13.41
N PRO A 274 -17.17 6.97 -14.73
CA PRO A 274 -17.32 8.30 -15.29
C PRO A 274 -18.64 8.96 -14.86
N GLY A 275 -18.92 10.16 -15.37
CA GLY A 275 -20.12 10.93 -15.02
C GLY A 275 -21.45 10.20 -15.29
N THR A 276 -21.45 9.17 -16.13
CA THR A 276 -22.63 8.36 -16.49
C THR A 276 -22.82 7.11 -15.62
N GLY A 277 -21.88 6.77 -14.75
CA GLY A 277 -21.85 5.45 -14.11
C GLY A 277 -21.25 4.36 -15.00
N LEU A 278 -21.09 3.14 -14.45
CA LEU A 278 -20.72 1.93 -15.19
C LEU A 278 -21.75 0.81 -14.93
N THR A 279 -22.16 0.13 -15.98
CA THR A 279 -23.10 -1.00 -15.92
C THR A 279 -22.44 -2.29 -16.41
N ASN A 280 -22.97 -3.44 -15.95
CA ASN A 280 -22.45 -4.76 -16.26
C ASN A 280 -20.94 -4.93 -15.99
N VAL A 281 -20.45 -4.36 -14.89
CA VAL A 281 -19.03 -4.41 -14.57
C VAL A 281 -18.62 -5.82 -14.18
N THR A 282 -17.62 -6.35 -14.88
CA THR A 282 -16.97 -7.63 -14.61
C THR A 282 -15.47 -7.45 -14.54
N ILE A 283 -14.80 -8.38 -13.86
CA ILE A 283 -13.34 -8.37 -13.70
C ILE A 283 -12.80 -9.78 -13.86
N GLN A 284 -11.68 -9.90 -14.57
CA GLN A 284 -11.00 -11.18 -14.82
C GLN A 284 -9.49 -11.00 -14.71
N VAL A 285 -8.82 -12.01 -14.15
CA VAL A 285 -7.36 -12.09 -14.08
C VAL A 285 -6.92 -13.29 -14.92
N GLN A 286 -5.94 -13.06 -15.80
CA GLN A 286 -5.37 -14.13 -16.62
C GLN A 286 -4.39 -15.00 -15.81
N ASP A 287 -4.05 -16.17 -16.35
CA ASP A 287 -2.91 -16.95 -15.87
C ASP A 287 -1.66 -16.04 -15.80
N LEU A 288 -0.92 -16.09 -14.68
CA LEU A 288 0.39 -15.45 -14.63
C LEU A 288 1.41 -16.39 -15.24
N VAL A 289 2.11 -15.93 -16.29
CA VAL A 289 3.05 -16.74 -17.06
C VAL A 289 4.48 -16.35 -16.73
N LYS A 290 5.34 -17.34 -16.47
CA LYS A 290 6.76 -17.11 -16.20
C LYS A 290 7.47 -16.61 -17.45
N LYS A 291 8.24 -15.54 -17.33
CA LYS A 291 9.00 -14.97 -18.46
C LYS A 291 10.00 -15.98 -19.01
N GLY A 292 9.87 -16.33 -20.30
CA GLY A 292 10.80 -17.23 -21.01
C GLY A 292 10.62 -18.72 -20.73
N ASP A 293 9.51 -19.12 -20.09
CA ASP A 293 9.23 -20.50 -19.67
C ASP A 293 7.73 -20.83 -19.92
N ARG A 294 7.33 -22.09 -19.82
CA ARG A 294 5.93 -22.57 -19.91
C ARG A 294 5.23 -22.66 -18.55
N ALA A 295 5.96 -22.47 -17.45
CA ALA A 295 5.40 -22.46 -16.11
C ALA A 295 4.36 -21.33 -15.94
N ARG A 296 3.26 -21.64 -15.25
CA ARG A 296 2.14 -20.71 -15.04
C ARG A 296 1.55 -20.86 -13.65
N ILE A 297 1.07 -19.75 -13.09
CA ILE A 297 0.14 -19.74 -11.96
C ILE A 297 -1.24 -19.56 -12.57
N ALA A 298 -2.04 -20.63 -12.55
CA ALA A 298 -3.36 -20.64 -13.17
C ALA A 298 -4.33 -19.68 -12.47
N ALA A 299 -5.25 -19.07 -13.23
CA ALA A 299 -6.24 -18.12 -12.71
C ALA A 299 -7.12 -18.67 -11.58
N LYS A 300 -7.29 -20.00 -11.48
CA LYS A 300 -7.98 -20.65 -10.34
C LYS A 300 -7.31 -20.42 -8.98
N ASN A 301 -6.03 -20.03 -8.95
CA ASN A 301 -5.32 -19.67 -7.72
C ASN A 301 -5.48 -18.18 -7.40
N VAL A 302 -6.27 -17.44 -8.18
CA VAL A 302 -6.59 -16.04 -7.95
C VAL A 302 -8.02 -15.95 -7.45
N ARG A 303 -8.22 -15.33 -6.28
CA ARG A 303 -9.55 -15.04 -5.73
C ARG A 303 -9.83 -13.55 -5.83
N LEU A 304 -11.05 -13.22 -6.25
CA LEU A 304 -11.50 -11.85 -6.46
C LEU A 304 -12.65 -11.55 -5.50
N TYR A 305 -12.59 -10.39 -4.85
CA TYR A 305 -13.61 -9.95 -3.92
C TYR A 305 -14.03 -8.52 -4.23
N ARG A 306 -15.33 -8.26 -4.33
CA ARG A 306 -15.83 -6.89 -4.30
C ARG A 306 -15.78 -6.37 -2.87
N GLU A 307 -15.04 -5.29 -2.69
CA GLU A 307 -14.97 -4.61 -1.40
C GLU A 307 -16.28 -3.86 -1.12
N HIS A 308 -16.86 -4.11 0.05
CA HIS A 308 -18.05 -3.42 0.51
C HIS A 308 -17.68 -2.30 1.48
N TYR A 309 -18.23 -1.11 1.23
CA TYR A 309 -18.08 0.05 2.09
C TYR A 309 -19.06 0.02 3.26
N VAL A 310 -18.52 0.16 4.48
CA VAL A 310 -19.27 0.36 5.73
C VAL A 310 -19.05 1.77 6.26
N HIS A 311 -20.04 2.31 6.98
CA HIS A 311 -19.95 3.66 7.55
C HIS A 311 -19.70 3.61 9.05
N VAL A 312 -18.55 4.13 9.48
CA VAL A 312 -18.22 4.39 10.87
C VAL A 312 -18.85 5.72 11.26
N ALA A 313 -19.93 5.66 12.04
CA ALA A 313 -20.69 6.84 12.44
C ALA A 313 -20.05 7.58 13.62
N ARG A 314 -19.46 6.84 14.56
CA ARG A 314 -18.71 7.39 15.70
C ARG A 314 -17.37 6.67 15.77
N SER A 315 -16.30 7.45 15.76
CA SER A 315 -14.92 6.95 15.76
C SER A 315 -14.57 6.28 17.08
N SER A 316 -13.57 5.42 17.03
CA SER A 316 -12.80 4.99 18.19
C SER A 316 -12.25 6.18 19.00
N PRO A 317 -11.96 6.00 20.31
CA PRO A 317 -11.33 7.03 21.12
C PRO A 317 -9.99 7.48 20.56
N ASP A 318 -9.77 8.79 20.49
CA ASP A 318 -8.50 9.39 20.10
C ASP A 318 -7.75 9.87 21.33
N LEU A 319 -6.87 9.01 21.86
CA LEU A 319 -6.08 9.25 23.06
C LEU A 319 -4.91 10.23 22.83
N LYS A 320 -4.72 10.75 21.62
CA LYS A 320 -3.73 11.78 21.25
C LYS A 320 -2.25 11.36 21.28
N GLY A 321 -1.95 10.07 21.21
CA GLY A 321 -0.58 9.56 21.14
C GLY A 321 -0.06 9.36 19.71
N SER A 322 0.93 8.46 19.58
CA SER A 322 1.60 8.17 18.31
C SER A 322 0.71 7.42 17.33
N ASN A 323 -0.23 6.60 17.80
CA ASN A 323 -1.19 5.89 16.95
C ASN A 323 -2.61 6.38 17.19
N ARG A 324 -3.32 6.77 16.13
CA ARG A 324 -4.61 7.49 16.22
C ARG A 324 -5.62 6.93 15.22
N PRO A 325 -6.92 6.94 15.55
CA PRO A 325 -7.95 6.58 14.59
C PRO A 325 -8.04 7.63 13.47
N LEU A 326 -8.46 7.18 12.30
CA LEU A 326 -8.66 7.98 11.08
C LEU A 326 -9.94 8.83 11.13
N GLY A 327 -10.85 8.54 12.06
CA GLY A 327 -12.08 9.31 12.27
C GLY A 327 -13.35 8.63 11.71
N PRO A 328 -14.52 9.25 11.88
CA PRO A 328 -15.76 8.80 11.26
C PRO A 328 -15.67 8.88 9.74
N GLY A 329 -16.34 7.97 9.03
CA GLY A 329 -16.33 7.96 7.57
C GLY A 329 -16.67 6.62 6.95
N TRP A 330 -16.49 6.52 5.64
CA TRP A 330 -16.72 5.31 4.86
C TRP A 330 -15.42 4.53 4.70
N TYR A 331 -15.45 3.25 5.04
CA TYR A 331 -14.32 2.35 4.99
C TYR A 331 -14.68 1.10 4.20
N ALA A 332 -13.83 0.69 3.27
CA ALA A 332 -13.91 -0.66 2.71
C ALA A 332 -13.49 -1.66 3.81
N ASP A 333 -14.27 -2.72 4.00
CA ASP A 333 -13.95 -3.76 4.99
C ASP A 333 -14.44 -5.16 4.61
N ALA A 334 -15.74 -5.36 4.31
CA ALA A 334 -16.23 -6.70 3.96
C ALA A 334 -15.84 -7.10 2.53
N LEU A 335 -15.41 -8.35 2.32
CA LEU A 335 -14.92 -8.84 1.03
C LEU A 335 -15.88 -9.83 0.38
N ILE A 336 -16.78 -9.35 -0.49
CA ILE A 336 -17.79 -10.19 -1.14
C ILE A 336 -17.15 -11.02 -2.27
N PRO A 337 -17.11 -12.37 -2.19
CA PRO A 337 -16.51 -13.19 -3.23
C PRO A 337 -17.20 -13.04 -4.57
N LEU A 338 -16.43 -12.95 -5.67
CA LEU A 338 -16.97 -12.83 -7.03
C LEU A 338 -17.22 -14.18 -7.72
N SER A 339 -16.75 -15.29 -7.15
CA SER A 339 -16.95 -16.62 -7.72
C SER A 339 -18.40 -17.06 -7.59
N ALA A 340 -19.00 -17.55 -8.68
CA ALA A 340 -20.34 -18.15 -8.67
C ALA A 340 -20.40 -19.45 -7.84
N GLU A 341 -19.25 -20.11 -7.60
CA GLU A 341 -19.16 -21.28 -6.72
C GLU A 341 -19.21 -20.88 -5.23
N GLU A 342 -18.77 -19.67 -4.89
CA GLU A 342 -18.71 -19.18 -3.51
C GLU A 342 -19.90 -18.26 -3.17
N SER A 343 -20.50 -17.59 -4.16
CA SER A 343 -21.68 -16.75 -4.03
C SER A 343 -22.74 -17.16 -5.07
N THR A 344 -23.86 -17.69 -4.62
CA THR A 344 -24.94 -18.19 -5.49
C THR A 344 -25.95 -17.10 -5.87
N LEU A 345 -25.57 -15.81 -5.81
CA LEU A 345 -26.47 -14.72 -6.17
C LEU A 345 -26.71 -14.68 -7.69
N ALA A 346 -27.69 -15.46 -8.14
CA ALA A 346 -28.41 -15.17 -9.37
C ALA A 346 -29.21 -13.86 -9.21
N ALA A 347 -29.54 -13.22 -10.33
CA ALA A 347 -30.16 -11.90 -10.47
C ALA A 347 -31.62 -11.81 -9.95
N ASP A 348 -31.90 -12.40 -8.78
CA ASP A 348 -33.23 -12.79 -8.32
C ASP A 348 -33.69 -11.95 -7.12
N GLY A 349 -33.31 -10.66 -7.07
CA GLY A 349 -33.98 -9.68 -6.19
C GLY A 349 -33.45 -9.51 -4.77
N HIS A 350 -32.25 -10.01 -4.42
CA HIS A 350 -31.52 -9.60 -3.20
C HIS A 350 -30.50 -8.47 -3.49
N SER A 351 -30.25 -7.59 -2.51
CA SER A 351 -29.80 -6.19 -2.74
C SER A 351 -28.34 -5.95 -3.18
N ARG A 352 -27.49 -6.98 -3.33
CA ARG A 352 -26.03 -6.80 -3.56
C ARG A 352 -25.38 -7.89 -4.44
N PRO A 353 -25.66 -7.99 -5.76
CA PRO A 353 -25.07 -9.00 -6.64
C PRO A 353 -23.54 -8.94 -6.62
N ALA A 354 -22.84 -10.08 -6.56
CA ALA A 354 -21.37 -10.11 -6.54
C ALA A 354 -20.78 -9.69 -7.89
N THR A 355 -21.24 -10.28 -9.00
CA THR A 355 -20.89 -9.91 -10.37
C THR A 355 -21.99 -10.39 -11.35
N PRO A 356 -22.24 -9.69 -12.49
CA PRO A 356 -21.79 -8.33 -12.78
C PRO A 356 -22.40 -7.31 -11.80
N PHE A 357 -21.77 -6.15 -11.65
CA PHE A 357 -22.26 -5.11 -10.74
C PHE A 357 -22.31 -3.72 -11.39
N PHE A 358 -23.00 -2.79 -10.73
CA PHE A 358 -23.11 -1.39 -11.12
C PHE A 358 -22.17 -0.53 -10.29
N VAL A 359 -21.49 0.43 -10.92
CA VAL A 359 -20.69 1.45 -10.21
C VAL A 359 -21.34 2.82 -10.40
N PRO A 360 -21.83 3.47 -9.33
CA PRO A 360 -22.48 4.77 -9.43
C PRO A 360 -21.55 5.85 -9.99
N SER A 361 -22.16 6.83 -10.66
CA SER A 361 -21.45 7.98 -11.23
C SER A 361 -20.47 8.61 -10.23
N ARG A 362 -19.22 8.79 -10.66
CA ARG A 362 -18.14 9.40 -9.86
C ARG A 362 -17.95 8.73 -8.49
N ARG A 363 -18.15 7.41 -8.39
CA ARG A 363 -17.81 6.61 -7.21
C ARG A 363 -16.74 5.59 -7.54
N ASN A 364 -16.00 5.20 -6.50
CA ASN A 364 -15.05 4.10 -6.56
C ASN A 364 -15.76 2.80 -6.17
N GLN A 365 -15.41 1.72 -6.86
CA GLN A 365 -15.69 0.35 -6.43
C GLN A 365 -14.37 -0.42 -6.52
N PRO A 366 -13.67 -0.62 -5.40
CA PRO A 366 -12.44 -1.40 -5.39
C PRO A 366 -12.76 -2.90 -5.41
N ILE A 367 -11.84 -3.65 -6.03
CA ILE A 367 -11.82 -5.11 -6.04
C ILE A 367 -10.52 -5.57 -5.38
N TRP A 368 -10.65 -6.36 -4.33
CA TRP A 368 -9.53 -7.02 -3.68
C TRP A 368 -9.19 -8.32 -4.40
N ILE A 369 -7.90 -8.57 -4.59
CA ILE A 369 -7.38 -9.74 -5.32
C ILE A 369 -6.37 -10.46 -4.45
N ASP A 370 -6.59 -11.75 -4.19
CA ASP A 370 -5.64 -12.66 -3.54
C ASP A 370 -5.02 -13.57 -4.61
N ILE A 371 -3.69 -13.63 -4.70
CA ILE A 371 -2.95 -14.57 -5.54
C ILE A 371 -2.24 -15.58 -4.62
N PHE A 372 -2.75 -16.81 -4.58
CA PHE A 372 -2.05 -17.91 -3.90
C PHE A 372 -0.97 -18.48 -4.81
N VAL A 373 0.24 -18.68 -4.28
CA VAL A 373 1.35 -19.30 -5.01
C VAL A 373 1.46 -20.79 -4.65
N PRO A 374 1.12 -21.72 -5.57
CA PRO A 374 1.21 -23.16 -5.27
C PRO A 374 2.64 -23.62 -4.91
N LEU A 375 2.73 -24.67 -4.08
CA LEU A 375 3.99 -25.23 -3.57
C LEU A 375 4.98 -25.66 -4.67
N GLU A 376 4.47 -26.10 -5.82
CA GLU A 376 5.26 -26.58 -6.96
C GLU A 376 5.66 -25.48 -7.94
N THR A 377 5.30 -24.22 -7.66
CA THR A 377 5.56 -23.09 -8.58
C THR A 377 7.07 -22.81 -8.67
N PRO A 378 7.72 -22.90 -9.83
CA PRO A 378 9.14 -22.58 -9.94
C PRO A 378 9.42 -21.11 -9.57
N PRO A 379 10.53 -20.79 -8.88
CA PRO A 379 10.90 -19.41 -8.61
C PRO A 379 11.13 -18.64 -9.92
N GLY A 380 10.88 -17.33 -9.88
CA GLY A 380 11.08 -16.44 -11.02
C GLY A 380 10.01 -15.36 -11.15
N ARG A 381 10.06 -14.62 -12.26
CA ARG A 381 9.15 -13.50 -12.55
C ARG A 381 8.01 -13.95 -13.44
N TYR A 382 6.79 -13.78 -12.95
CA TYR A 382 5.54 -14.09 -13.63
C TYR A 382 4.83 -12.79 -14.02
N GLY A 383 4.22 -12.77 -15.20
CA GLY A 383 3.43 -11.64 -15.70
C GLY A 383 2.04 -12.08 -16.13
N GLY A 384 1.04 -11.27 -15.80
CA GLY A 384 -0.35 -11.44 -16.21
C GLY A 384 -1.07 -10.09 -16.30
N THR A 385 -2.34 -10.12 -16.65
CA THR A 385 -3.16 -8.91 -16.73
C THR A 385 -4.47 -9.07 -15.96
N VAL A 386 -4.93 -7.97 -15.37
CA VAL A 386 -6.30 -7.82 -14.89
C VAL A 386 -7.10 -6.99 -15.89
N THR A 387 -8.27 -7.48 -16.28
CA THR A 387 -9.18 -6.80 -17.22
C THR A 387 -10.47 -6.46 -16.52
N VAL A 388 -10.85 -5.19 -16.56
CA VAL A 388 -12.16 -4.68 -16.13
C VAL A 388 -12.99 -4.41 -17.36
N SER A 389 -14.19 -4.99 -17.42
CA SER A 389 -15.12 -4.88 -18.55
C SER A 389 -16.45 -4.32 -18.11
N SER A 390 -17.05 -3.46 -18.92
CA SER A 390 -18.36 -2.83 -18.70
C SER A 390 -19.04 -2.52 -20.03
N ASP A 391 -20.33 -2.15 -20.02
CA ASP A 391 -21.01 -1.69 -21.24
C ASP A 391 -20.35 -0.42 -21.84
N GLN A 392 -19.63 0.36 -21.01
CA GLN A 392 -18.95 1.59 -21.40
C GLN A 392 -17.51 1.36 -21.90
N GLY A 393 -17.01 0.12 -21.85
CA GLY A 393 -15.71 -0.26 -22.37
C GLY A 393 -14.87 -1.09 -21.40
N ASN A 394 -13.64 -1.38 -21.83
CA ASN A 394 -12.67 -2.20 -21.11
C ASN A 394 -11.46 -1.37 -20.68
N ALA A 395 -10.87 -1.74 -19.54
CA ALA A 395 -9.58 -1.24 -19.07
C ALA A 395 -8.73 -2.40 -18.57
N VAL A 396 -7.40 -2.26 -18.68
CA VAL A 396 -6.44 -3.34 -18.39
C VAL A 396 -5.31 -2.83 -17.51
N GLY A 397 -4.95 -3.60 -16.49
CA GLY A 397 -3.77 -3.42 -15.65
C GLY A 397 -2.82 -4.61 -15.74
N GLU A 398 -1.53 -4.37 -15.51
CA GLU A 398 -0.47 -5.37 -15.53
C GLU A 398 -0.12 -5.85 -14.13
N VAL A 399 -0.02 -7.16 -13.94
CA VAL A 399 0.39 -7.79 -12.68
C VAL A 399 1.73 -8.48 -12.89
N VAL A 400 2.70 -8.13 -12.05
CA VAL A 400 4.02 -8.75 -12.01
C VAL A 400 4.19 -9.40 -10.65
N LEU A 401 4.45 -10.71 -10.63
CA LEU A 401 4.70 -11.46 -9.40
C LEU A 401 6.10 -12.10 -9.42
N HIS A 402 6.88 -11.79 -8.40
CA HIS A 402 8.20 -12.38 -8.14
C HIS A 402 8.05 -13.53 -7.15
N VAL A 403 8.22 -14.76 -7.63
CA VAL A 403 8.21 -15.96 -6.78
C VAL A 403 9.61 -16.23 -6.27
N TRP A 404 9.80 -16.13 -4.96
CA TRP A 404 11.06 -16.42 -4.27
C TRP A 404 11.35 -17.93 -4.18
N ASN A 405 12.63 -18.26 -4.00
CA ASN A 405 13.10 -19.65 -3.94
C ASN A 405 13.06 -20.26 -2.53
N PHE A 406 11.92 -20.12 -1.84
CA PHE A 406 11.62 -20.82 -0.59
C PHE A 406 10.11 -21.08 -0.48
N THR A 407 9.70 -21.77 0.56
CA THR A 407 8.31 -22.20 0.76
C THR A 407 7.89 -21.88 2.18
N LEU A 408 6.71 -21.26 2.34
CA LEU A 408 6.07 -21.13 3.65
C LEU A 408 5.39 -22.45 4.01
N PRO A 409 5.50 -22.93 5.26
CA PRO A 409 4.72 -24.05 5.73
C PRO A 409 3.22 -23.74 5.70
N LEU A 410 2.43 -24.80 5.52
CA LEU A 410 0.98 -24.73 5.66
C LEU A 410 0.62 -24.27 7.08
N THR A 411 1.16 -24.99 8.07
CA THR A 411 1.02 -24.72 9.50
C THR A 411 1.91 -23.54 9.92
N PRO A 412 1.36 -22.44 10.47
CA PRO A 412 2.14 -21.30 10.90
C PRO A 412 2.95 -21.62 12.16
N SER A 413 4.14 -21.02 12.31
CA SER A 413 4.90 -21.12 13.57
C SER A 413 4.24 -20.33 14.71
N LEU A 414 3.64 -19.18 14.43
CA LEU A 414 2.89 -18.38 15.41
C LEU A 414 1.60 -19.10 15.81
N ASN A 415 1.38 -19.33 17.11
CA ASN A 415 0.13 -19.87 17.65
C ASN A 415 -0.99 -18.84 17.60
N SER A 416 -2.26 -19.27 17.69
CA SER A 416 -3.35 -18.33 17.89
C SER A 416 -4.60 -18.96 18.54
N ALA A 417 -5.51 -18.10 18.99
CA ALA A 417 -6.86 -18.43 19.43
C ALA A 417 -7.82 -17.27 19.08
N PHE A 418 -8.59 -17.43 18.00
CA PHE A 418 -9.57 -16.45 17.54
C PHE A 418 -10.98 -16.98 17.82
N LEU A 419 -11.62 -16.44 18.85
CA LEU A 419 -12.86 -16.99 19.39
C LEU A 419 -14.05 -16.68 18.47
N ILE A 420 -14.90 -17.69 18.24
CA ILE A 420 -16.18 -17.58 17.52
C ILE A 420 -17.27 -18.02 18.49
N TRP A 421 -18.28 -17.18 18.72
CA TRP A 421 -19.29 -17.45 19.74
C TRP A 421 -20.61 -17.91 19.12
N ASP A 422 -21.19 -17.11 18.22
CA ASP A 422 -22.52 -17.32 17.67
C ASP A 422 -22.48 -18.02 16.30
N ALA A 423 -21.47 -17.69 15.48
CA ALA A 423 -21.32 -18.20 14.11
C ALA A 423 -20.35 -19.39 14.00
N ASN A 424 -20.17 -20.17 15.08
CA ASN A 424 -19.17 -21.22 15.20
C ASN A 424 -19.49 -22.47 14.36
N THR A 425 -19.36 -22.32 13.05
CA THR A 425 -19.63 -23.33 12.02
C THR A 425 -18.32 -23.79 11.37
N PRO A 426 -18.27 -24.99 10.76
CA PRO A 426 -17.09 -25.44 10.00
C PRO A 426 -16.65 -24.44 8.92
N GLN A 427 -17.60 -23.73 8.30
CA GLN A 427 -17.36 -22.70 7.29
C GLN A 427 -16.63 -21.49 7.90
N ALA A 428 -17.06 -21.02 9.09
CA ALA A 428 -16.39 -19.92 9.79
C ALA A 428 -15.00 -20.30 10.31
N GLN A 429 -14.86 -21.51 10.85
CA GLN A 429 -13.58 -22.07 11.27
C GLN A 429 -12.61 -22.18 10.09
N ALA A 430 -13.06 -22.72 8.96
CA ALA A 430 -12.27 -22.80 7.74
C ALA A 430 -11.90 -21.40 7.21
N GLU A 431 -12.78 -20.41 7.34
CA GLU A 431 -12.48 -19.04 6.92
C GLU A 431 -11.35 -18.41 7.75
N LEU A 432 -11.30 -18.63 9.07
CA LEU A 432 -10.15 -18.21 9.89
C LEU A 432 -8.87 -18.97 9.51
N LEU A 433 -8.96 -20.28 9.31
CA LEU A 433 -7.82 -21.12 8.97
C LEU A 433 -7.21 -20.80 7.59
N LYS A 434 -8.02 -20.35 6.61
CA LYS A 434 -7.51 -19.79 5.34
C LYS A 434 -6.57 -18.59 5.54
N HIS A 435 -6.63 -17.93 6.70
CA HIS A 435 -5.80 -16.79 7.08
C HIS A 435 -4.73 -17.18 8.12
N LYS A 436 -4.48 -18.48 8.33
CA LYS A 436 -3.52 -19.02 9.30
C LYS A 436 -3.83 -18.62 10.76
N LEU A 437 -5.11 -18.36 11.05
CA LEU A 437 -5.60 -18.05 12.39
C LEU A 437 -6.40 -19.24 12.94
N MET A 438 -6.08 -19.67 14.16
CA MET A 438 -6.64 -20.88 14.75
C MET A 438 -7.95 -20.55 15.48
N PRO A 439 -9.08 -21.18 15.10
CA PRO A 439 -10.26 -21.22 15.96
C PRO A 439 -9.96 -22.09 17.19
N PRO A 440 -10.32 -21.67 18.42
CA PRO A 440 -10.01 -22.44 19.63
C PRO A 440 -10.86 -23.70 19.76
N ARG A 441 -11.92 -23.88 18.97
CA ARG A 441 -12.75 -25.09 18.97
C ARG A 441 -13.06 -25.50 17.54
N VAL A 442 -12.87 -26.78 17.22
CA VAL A 442 -13.22 -27.40 15.94
C VAL A 442 -13.83 -28.77 16.26
N HIS A 443 -14.98 -29.08 15.66
CA HIS A 443 -15.62 -30.38 15.86
C HIS A 443 -14.74 -31.52 15.34
N ASP A 444 -14.64 -32.61 16.12
CA ASP A 444 -13.73 -33.76 15.90
C ASP A 444 -13.74 -34.27 14.45
N GLN A 445 -14.93 -34.39 13.85
CA GLN A 445 -15.12 -34.85 12.47
C GLN A 445 -14.42 -33.99 11.40
N ASN A 446 -14.13 -32.72 11.70
CA ASN A 446 -13.47 -31.80 10.78
C ASN A 446 -11.96 -31.65 11.05
N GLN A 447 -11.49 -32.04 12.25
CA GLN A 447 -10.13 -31.74 12.70
C GLN A 447 -9.07 -32.31 11.75
N ALA A 448 -9.14 -33.59 11.39
CA ALA A 448 -8.18 -34.22 10.46
C ALA A 448 -8.12 -33.49 9.11
N SER A 449 -9.29 -33.17 8.53
CA SER A 449 -9.38 -32.43 7.27
C SER A 449 -8.78 -31.02 7.38
N PHE A 450 -8.97 -30.36 8.52
CA PHE A 450 -8.46 -29.00 8.75
C PHE A 450 -6.96 -28.97 9.04
N VAL A 451 -6.41 -30.00 9.68
CA VAL A 451 -4.96 -30.20 9.80
C VAL A 451 -4.34 -30.27 8.41
N ASP A 452 -4.85 -31.16 7.55
CA ASP A 452 -4.26 -31.43 6.24
C ASP A 452 -4.44 -30.28 5.24
N ARG A 453 -5.60 -29.60 5.27
CA ARG A 453 -5.95 -28.59 4.25
C ARG A 453 -5.55 -27.18 4.63
N PHE A 454 -5.55 -26.87 5.92
CA PHE A 454 -5.37 -25.50 6.40
C PHE A 454 -4.31 -25.36 7.49
N GLY A 455 -3.70 -26.45 7.95
CA GLY A 455 -2.64 -26.40 8.95
C GLY A 455 -3.16 -26.10 10.36
N LEU A 456 -4.39 -26.51 10.69
CA LEU A 456 -4.89 -26.50 12.07
C LEU A 456 -3.86 -27.19 12.98
N LYS A 457 -3.38 -26.49 14.01
CA LYS A 457 -2.32 -27.01 14.89
C LYS A 457 -2.61 -26.95 16.37
N SER A 458 -3.52 -26.10 16.81
CA SER A 458 -3.83 -25.93 18.22
C SER A 458 -5.31 -25.68 18.44
N ILE A 459 -5.82 -26.17 19.56
CA ILE A 459 -7.21 -25.97 20.01
C ILE A 459 -7.27 -25.94 21.54
N SER A 460 -8.33 -25.33 22.05
CA SER A 460 -8.69 -25.30 23.46
C SER A 460 -9.62 -26.46 23.82
N LEU A 461 -9.41 -27.10 24.97
CA LEU A 461 -10.34 -28.12 25.50
C LEU A 461 -11.71 -27.52 25.86
N GLY A 462 -11.77 -26.21 26.11
CA GLY A 462 -13.01 -25.51 26.37
C GLY A 462 -13.61 -25.73 27.75
N LEU A 463 -12.80 -26.20 28.72
CA LEU A 463 -13.15 -26.28 30.12
C LEU A 463 -13.00 -24.88 30.73
N TRP A 464 -14.03 -24.38 31.41
CA TRP A 464 -14.07 -23.01 31.92
C TRP A 464 -14.28 -22.99 33.42
N SER A 465 -13.51 -22.15 34.13
CA SER A 465 -13.54 -22.09 35.60
C SER A 465 -14.51 -21.05 36.16
N ASP A 466 -15.32 -20.41 35.33
CA ASP A 466 -16.16 -19.25 35.68
C ASP A 466 -15.39 -18.04 36.25
N ALA A 467 -14.06 -18.01 36.08
CA ALA A 467 -13.22 -16.96 36.64
C ALA A 467 -12.97 -15.85 35.62
N SER A 468 -13.48 -14.66 35.96
CA SER A 468 -13.27 -13.44 35.20
C SER A 468 -13.00 -12.24 36.12
N ASN A 469 -12.46 -11.16 35.56
CA ASN A 469 -12.34 -9.84 36.22
C ASN A 469 -13.66 -9.35 36.85
N ALA A 470 -14.81 -9.77 36.30
CA ALA A 470 -16.12 -9.38 36.81
C ALA A 470 -16.58 -10.20 38.03
N GLN A 471 -16.20 -11.48 38.12
CA GLN A 471 -16.72 -12.41 39.12
C GLN A 471 -15.76 -12.63 40.30
N CYS A 472 -14.43 -12.58 40.06
CA CYS A 472 -13.40 -12.93 41.05
C CYS A 472 -13.70 -14.19 41.88
N ALA A 473 -14.37 -15.17 41.27
CA ALA A 473 -14.68 -16.47 41.84
C ALA A 473 -14.25 -17.54 40.83
N MET A 474 -13.79 -18.70 41.31
CA MET A 474 -13.29 -19.77 40.46
C MET A 474 -13.85 -21.10 40.95
N THR A 475 -14.45 -21.86 40.04
CA THR A 475 -14.91 -23.23 40.33
C THR A 475 -13.71 -24.16 40.53
N PRO A 476 -13.83 -25.22 41.36
CA PRO A 476 -12.80 -26.24 41.46
C PRO A 476 -12.50 -26.89 40.09
N PRO A 477 -11.29 -27.42 39.88
CA PRO A 477 -10.97 -28.09 38.64
C PRO A 477 -11.83 -29.33 38.41
N PRO A 478 -12.08 -29.70 37.15
CA PRO A 478 -12.59 -31.02 36.81
C PRO A 478 -11.61 -32.10 37.29
N SER A 479 -12.09 -33.34 37.33
CA SER A 479 -11.24 -34.49 37.60
C SER A 479 -10.23 -34.72 36.46
N LEU A 480 -9.12 -35.39 36.78
CA LEU A 480 -8.12 -35.77 35.77
C LEU A 480 -8.74 -36.60 34.64
N GLU A 481 -9.66 -37.51 34.98
CA GLU A 481 -10.37 -38.35 34.01
C GLU A 481 -11.20 -37.51 33.03
N GLU A 482 -11.91 -36.49 33.51
CA GLU A 482 -12.67 -35.57 32.65
C GLU A 482 -11.75 -34.79 31.69
N VAL A 483 -10.59 -34.32 32.16
CA VAL A 483 -9.61 -33.63 31.31
C VAL A 483 -9.03 -34.57 30.26
N GLN A 484 -8.63 -35.79 30.65
CA GLN A 484 -8.10 -36.80 29.73
C GLN A 484 -9.15 -37.25 28.71
N GLN A 485 -10.41 -37.37 29.12
CA GLN A 485 -11.51 -37.70 28.21
C GLN A 485 -11.77 -36.58 27.21
N ALA A 486 -11.72 -35.31 27.64
CA ALA A 486 -11.80 -34.16 26.74
C ALA A 486 -10.63 -34.13 25.76
N ALA A 487 -9.40 -34.39 26.22
CA ALA A 487 -8.22 -34.44 25.37
C ALA A 487 -8.31 -35.57 24.32
N ALA A 488 -8.78 -36.76 24.70
CA ALA A 488 -8.87 -37.94 23.83
C ALA A 488 -9.87 -37.80 22.66
N GLN A 489 -10.77 -36.82 22.69
CA GLN A 489 -11.70 -36.51 21.60
C GLN A 489 -11.01 -35.82 20.42
N ASN A 490 -9.81 -35.28 20.64
CA ASN A 490 -9.12 -34.43 19.68
C ASN A 490 -8.06 -35.17 18.87
N HIS A 491 -7.76 -34.63 17.70
CA HIS A 491 -6.79 -35.17 16.77
C HIS A 491 -5.38 -35.15 17.38
N PRO A 492 -4.61 -36.25 17.33
CA PRO A 492 -3.36 -36.41 18.08
C PRO A 492 -2.22 -35.50 17.63
N ALA A 493 -2.31 -34.90 16.44
CA ALA A 493 -1.33 -33.93 15.95
C ALA A 493 -1.54 -32.50 16.50
N LEU A 494 -2.63 -32.25 17.23
CA LEU A 494 -2.95 -30.93 17.75
C LEU A 494 -2.27 -30.68 19.09
N HIS A 495 -1.70 -29.48 19.25
CA HIS A 495 -1.33 -28.93 20.54
C HIS A 495 -2.60 -28.55 21.30
N LEU A 496 -2.83 -29.21 22.43
CA LEU A 496 -4.00 -28.98 23.27
C LEU A 496 -3.63 -28.05 24.42
N PHE A 497 -4.43 -27.01 24.60
CA PHE A 497 -4.36 -26.12 25.76
C PHE A 497 -5.76 -25.97 26.38
N ASN A 498 -5.87 -25.35 27.55
CA ASN A 498 -7.14 -24.94 28.11
C ASN A 498 -7.13 -23.45 28.43
N TYR A 499 -8.12 -22.71 27.92
CA TYR A 499 -8.31 -21.31 28.31
C TYR A 499 -9.14 -21.27 29.59
N THR A 500 -8.48 -21.15 30.74
CA THR A 500 -9.09 -21.45 32.04
C THR A 500 -9.79 -20.25 32.67
N ALA A 501 -9.20 -19.06 32.59
CA ALA A 501 -9.68 -17.84 33.25
C ALA A 501 -9.31 -16.56 32.46
N ASP A 502 -10.02 -15.46 32.71
CA ASP A 502 -9.87 -14.19 31.98
C ASP A 502 -9.70 -12.99 32.92
N GLU A 503 -8.55 -12.32 32.86
CA GLU A 503 -8.22 -11.08 33.59
C GLU A 503 -8.41 -11.17 35.12
N ILE A 504 -7.89 -12.23 35.75
CA ILE A 504 -7.99 -12.45 37.20
C ILE A 504 -6.92 -11.72 38.03
N ASP A 505 -6.22 -10.73 37.45
CA ASP A 505 -5.10 -9.98 38.06
C ASP A 505 -5.42 -9.40 39.45
N ARG A 506 -6.70 -9.05 39.68
CA ARG A 506 -7.18 -8.44 40.94
C ARG A 506 -7.82 -9.45 41.89
N CYS A 507 -7.91 -10.71 41.49
CA CYS A 507 -8.67 -11.75 42.17
C CYS A 507 -7.73 -12.73 42.90
N SER A 508 -6.83 -12.23 43.75
CA SER A 508 -5.81 -13.06 44.43
C SER A 508 -6.37 -14.24 45.23
N GLY A 509 -7.62 -14.15 45.69
CA GLY A 509 -8.33 -15.27 46.34
C GLY A 509 -8.58 -16.49 45.43
N THR A 510 -8.38 -16.36 44.12
CA THR A 510 -8.54 -17.45 43.14
C THR A 510 -7.23 -18.21 42.87
N TYR A 511 -6.07 -17.70 43.29
CA TYR A 511 -4.77 -18.23 42.85
C TYR A 511 -4.48 -19.64 43.33
N GLU A 512 -4.92 -20.03 44.53
CA GLU A 512 -4.78 -21.41 45.00
C GLU A 512 -5.68 -22.37 44.21
N THR A 513 -6.87 -21.92 43.79
CA THR A 513 -7.73 -22.70 42.88
C THR A 513 -7.11 -22.78 41.50
N MET A 514 -6.47 -21.71 41.01
CA MET A 514 -5.74 -21.73 39.74
C MET A 514 -4.59 -22.73 39.75
N LYS A 515 -3.82 -22.81 40.84
CA LYS A 515 -2.81 -23.87 41.02
C LYS A 515 -3.43 -25.26 41.03
N ALA A 516 -4.63 -25.43 41.60
CA ALA A 516 -5.34 -26.70 41.55
C ALA A 516 -5.74 -27.07 40.11
N TRP A 517 -6.21 -26.12 39.30
CA TRP A 517 -6.42 -26.31 37.87
C TRP A 517 -5.15 -26.67 37.13
N ALA A 518 -4.07 -25.92 37.34
CA ALA A 518 -2.78 -26.17 36.72
C ALA A 518 -2.28 -27.60 36.98
N ARG A 519 -2.36 -28.08 38.24
CA ARG A 519 -1.96 -29.46 38.58
C ARG A 519 -2.70 -30.51 37.77
N VAL A 520 -4.01 -30.41 37.65
CA VAL A 520 -4.82 -31.39 36.89
C VAL A 520 -4.50 -31.30 35.39
N LEU A 521 -4.37 -30.09 34.85
CA LEU A 521 -4.03 -29.88 33.43
C LEU A 521 -2.63 -30.40 33.10
N HIS A 522 -1.63 -30.12 33.94
CA HIS A 522 -0.26 -30.58 33.76
C HIS A 522 -0.16 -32.10 33.86
N GLU A 523 -0.88 -32.74 34.79
CA GLU A 523 -0.94 -34.20 34.91
C GLU A 523 -1.60 -34.84 33.67
N ALA A 524 -2.53 -34.14 33.01
CA ALA A 524 -3.10 -34.55 31.73
C ALA A 524 -2.23 -34.19 30.50
N GLY A 525 -1.12 -33.48 30.68
CA GLY A 525 -0.27 -33.00 29.59
C GLY A 525 -0.88 -31.86 28.77
N ILE A 526 -1.69 -31.00 29.40
CA ILE A 526 -2.41 -29.89 28.78
C ILE A 526 -1.87 -28.57 29.32
N ASP A 527 -1.59 -27.62 28.43
CA ASP A 527 -1.10 -26.30 28.82
C ASP A 527 -2.24 -25.39 29.29
N ASN A 528 -1.98 -24.61 30.34
CA ASN A 528 -2.93 -23.68 30.92
C ASN A 528 -2.73 -22.26 30.37
N LEU A 529 -3.75 -21.75 29.67
CA LEU A 529 -3.78 -20.40 29.10
C LEU A 529 -4.64 -19.48 29.96
N VAL A 530 -4.12 -18.29 30.26
CA VAL A 530 -4.84 -17.23 30.99
C VAL A 530 -4.47 -15.86 30.44
N THR A 531 -5.47 -14.99 30.27
CA THR A 531 -5.25 -13.57 29.94
C THR A 531 -5.03 -12.79 31.22
N MET A 532 -3.79 -12.49 31.58
CA MET A 532 -3.47 -11.67 32.76
C MET A 532 -1.99 -11.28 32.76
N THR A 533 -1.65 -10.25 33.53
CA THR A 533 -0.25 -9.88 33.77
C THR A 533 0.48 -10.97 34.56
N PRO A 534 1.72 -11.36 34.19
CA PRO A 534 2.48 -12.33 34.97
C PRO A 534 2.61 -11.91 36.43
N THR A 535 2.29 -12.84 37.33
CA THR A 535 2.11 -12.60 38.76
C THR A 535 2.92 -13.61 39.56
N PRO A 536 3.79 -13.17 40.51
CA PRO A 536 4.75 -14.05 41.19
C PRO A 536 4.15 -15.31 41.82
N GLU A 537 2.95 -15.19 42.41
CA GLU A 537 2.25 -16.28 43.09
C GLU A 537 1.84 -17.43 42.14
N LEU A 538 1.82 -17.18 40.83
CA LEU A 538 1.44 -18.12 39.78
C LEU A 538 2.64 -18.56 38.92
N LEU A 539 3.86 -18.16 39.29
CA LEU A 539 5.11 -18.66 38.67
C LEU A 539 5.54 -20.04 39.20
N ASP A 540 4.71 -20.63 40.05
CA ASP A 540 4.83 -21.97 40.60
C ASP A 540 3.44 -22.61 40.76
N ASP A 541 3.28 -23.84 40.27
CA ASP A 541 2.03 -24.61 40.35
C ASP A 541 1.80 -25.31 41.71
N GLY A 542 2.72 -25.12 42.67
CA GLY A 542 2.68 -25.72 43.99
C GLY A 542 3.10 -27.18 44.06
N THR A 543 3.61 -27.77 42.97
CA THR A 543 4.09 -29.17 42.95
C THR A 543 5.56 -29.32 43.31
N GLY A 544 6.32 -28.22 43.31
CA GLY A 544 7.78 -28.23 43.44
C GLY A 544 8.52 -28.60 42.14
N SER A 545 7.81 -28.69 41.01
CA SER A 545 8.40 -28.94 39.68
C SER A 545 9.17 -27.74 39.12
N GLY A 546 8.88 -26.53 39.63
CA GLY A 546 9.37 -25.27 39.08
C GLY A 546 8.58 -24.77 37.86
N ARG A 547 7.53 -25.49 37.43
CA ARG A 547 6.60 -25.08 36.37
C ARG A 547 5.64 -24.00 36.87
N SER A 548 5.37 -23.00 36.05
CA SER A 548 4.35 -21.97 36.34
C SER A 548 2.95 -22.59 36.40
N ALA A 549 2.03 -21.99 37.15
CA ALA A 549 0.62 -22.41 37.13
C ALA A 549 -0.08 -22.05 35.80
N ILE A 550 0.48 -21.09 35.06
CA ILE A 550 0.02 -20.65 33.75
C ILE A 550 1.20 -20.86 32.78
N ASP A 551 0.95 -21.62 31.72
CA ASP A 551 1.96 -21.93 30.70
C ASP A 551 1.92 -20.92 29.54
N ILE A 552 0.73 -20.36 29.27
CA ILE A 552 0.50 -19.43 28.17
C ILE A 552 -0.11 -18.15 28.74
N TRP A 553 0.71 -17.11 28.84
CA TRP A 553 0.33 -15.78 29.33
C TRP A 553 -0.15 -14.91 28.17
N VAL A 554 -1.42 -14.54 28.13
CA VAL A 554 -1.97 -13.67 27.08
C VAL A 554 -2.01 -12.23 27.58
N LEU A 555 -1.33 -11.32 26.87
CA LEU A 555 -1.11 -9.94 27.34
C LEU A 555 -1.64 -8.88 26.37
N LEU A 556 -2.37 -7.93 26.92
CA LEU A 556 -2.59 -6.63 26.28
C LEU A 556 -1.27 -5.83 26.23
N PRO A 557 -1.11 -4.88 25.30
CA PRO A 557 0.04 -3.98 25.27
C PRO A 557 0.24 -3.25 26.60
N THR A 558 -0.84 -2.82 27.24
CA THR A 558 -0.80 -2.16 28.56
C THR A 558 -0.32 -3.09 29.67
N MET A 559 -0.74 -4.35 29.67
CA MET A 559 -0.25 -5.37 30.61
C MET A 559 1.24 -5.61 30.39
N TYR A 560 1.67 -5.73 29.13
CA TYR A 560 3.08 -5.91 28.76
C TYR A 560 3.95 -4.77 29.31
N GLU A 561 3.55 -3.53 29.04
CA GLU A 561 4.28 -2.33 29.45
C GLU A 561 4.28 -2.10 30.97
N SER A 562 3.31 -2.67 31.69
CA SER A 562 3.24 -2.58 33.15
C SER A 562 4.18 -3.55 33.89
N ALA A 563 4.67 -4.58 33.21
CA ALA A 563 5.37 -5.69 33.85
C ALA A 563 6.55 -6.30 33.05
N PRO A 564 7.43 -5.49 32.44
CA PRO A 564 8.47 -6.01 31.54
C PRO A 564 9.44 -7.00 32.22
N GLU A 565 9.79 -6.78 33.49
CA GLU A 565 10.69 -7.66 34.25
C GLU A 565 10.07 -9.04 34.51
N ARG A 566 8.77 -9.08 34.88
CA ARG A 566 8.04 -10.33 35.10
C ARG A 566 7.81 -11.10 33.80
N ILE A 567 7.68 -10.38 32.69
CA ILE A 567 7.56 -10.99 31.36
C ILE A 567 8.89 -11.63 30.94
N ALA A 568 10.00 -10.95 31.20
CA ALA A 568 11.33 -11.54 31.00
C ALA A 568 11.54 -12.79 31.86
N GLU A 569 11.01 -12.81 33.09
CA GLU A 569 11.06 -13.98 33.98
C GLU A 569 10.29 -15.18 33.44
N VAL A 570 9.03 -15.02 33.00
CA VAL A 570 8.24 -16.13 32.43
C VAL A 570 8.87 -16.65 31.13
N LEU A 571 9.36 -15.76 30.27
CA LEU A 571 10.09 -16.17 29.05
C LEU A 571 11.37 -16.94 29.38
N ALA A 572 12.10 -16.54 30.43
CA ALA A 572 13.30 -17.25 30.89
C ALA A 572 13.00 -18.61 31.52
N LYS A 573 11.80 -18.78 32.11
CA LYS A 573 11.29 -20.08 32.60
C LYS A 573 10.86 -21.01 31.47
N GLY A 574 10.62 -20.48 30.29
CA GLY A 574 10.16 -21.24 29.11
C GLY A 574 8.65 -21.22 28.92
N ASP A 575 7.93 -20.39 29.67
CA ASP A 575 6.50 -20.16 29.43
C ASP A 575 6.30 -19.40 28.11
N GLU A 576 5.13 -19.57 27.50
CA GLU A 576 4.75 -18.81 26.31
C GLU A 576 4.09 -17.48 26.70
N VAL A 577 4.34 -16.45 25.88
CA VAL A 577 3.65 -15.17 25.97
C VAL A 577 2.98 -14.88 24.64
N TRP A 578 1.67 -14.71 24.65
CA TRP A 578 0.87 -14.40 23.47
C TRP A 578 0.41 -12.95 23.53
N SER A 579 0.34 -12.29 22.38
CA SER A 579 -0.20 -10.93 22.32
C SER A 579 -1.71 -10.92 22.10
N TYR A 580 -2.36 -9.93 22.69
CA TYR A 580 -3.79 -9.70 22.59
C TYR A 580 -4.05 -8.25 22.16
N ASN A 581 -5.18 -8.02 21.50
CA ASN A 581 -5.64 -6.69 21.11
C ASN A 581 -7.13 -6.58 21.42
N ALA A 582 -7.52 -5.50 22.10
CA ALA A 582 -8.91 -5.17 22.35
C ALA A 582 -9.05 -3.68 22.61
N LEU A 583 -10.16 -3.10 22.14
CA LEU A 583 -10.52 -1.71 22.36
C LEU A 583 -9.37 -0.76 21.95
N VAL A 584 -9.37 0.46 22.51
CA VAL A 584 -8.29 1.45 22.40
C VAL A 584 -7.86 1.85 23.80
N GLN A 585 -7.10 0.96 24.45
CA GLN A 585 -6.70 1.10 25.85
C GLN A 585 -5.45 1.96 26.08
N ASP A 586 -4.74 2.29 25.00
CA ASP A 586 -3.53 3.10 25.00
C ASP A 586 -3.37 3.85 23.67
N GLU A 587 -2.42 4.77 23.65
CA GLU A 587 -2.24 5.76 22.59
C GLU A 587 -1.10 5.43 21.61
N TYR A 588 -0.46 4.26 21.74
CA TYR A 588 0.81 3.96 21.06
C TYR A 588 0.82 2.63 20.29
N SER A 589 0.17 1.59 20.80
CA SER A 589 0.21 0.26 20.21
C SER A 589 -0.72 0.14 19.01
N PRO A 590 -0.52 -0.87 18.14
CA PRO A 590 -1.44 -1.15 17.05
C PRO A 590 -2.87 -1.42 17.55
N LYS A 591 -3.89 -0.98 16.80
CA LYS A 591 -5.31 -1.15 17.16
C LYS A 591 -6.12 -1.73 16.01
N TRP A 592 -7.10 -2.59 16.35
CA TRP A 592 -7.82 -3.43 15.40
C TRP A 592 -9.27 -3.00 15.13
N GLN A 593 -9.63 -1.74 15.40
CA GLN A 593 -10.91 -1.16 14.97
C GLN A 593 -10.86 -0.70 13.50
N ILE A 594 -12.01 -0.70 12.84
CA ILE A 594 -12.14 -0.45 11.38
C ILE A 594 -11.51 0.89 10.98
N ASP A 595 -11.61 1.89 11.85
CA ASP A 595 -11.11 3.24 11.63
C ASP A 595 -9.61 3.42 11.96
N PHE A 596 -8.84 2.35 12.15
CA PHE A 596 -7.37 2.42 12.19
C PHE A 596 -6.73 2.06 10.85
N SER A 597 -5.48 2.52 10.67
CA SER A 597 -4.69 2.27 9.45
C SER A 597 -4.42 0.76 9.25
N PRO A 598 -4.52 0.22 8.01
CA PRO A 598 -4.28 -1.19 7.69
C PRO A 598 -3.02 -1.82 8.30
N ILE A 599 -1.93 -1.05 8.38
CA ILE A 599 -0.65 -1.51 8.93
C ILE A 599 -0.76 -2.05 10.37
N ASN A 600 -1.74 -1.58 11.16
CA ASN A 600 -1.96 -2.00 12.54
C ASN A 600 -2.22 -3.51 12.68
N TYR A 601 -2.91 -4.10 11.70
CA TYR A 601 -3.27 -5.52 11.70
C TYR A 601 -2.07 -6.41 11.37
N ARG A 602 -1.15 -5.91 10.54
CA ARG A 602 0.00 -6.66 10.04
C ARG A 602 1.23 -6.54 10.94
N ILE A 603 1.50 -5.33 11.45
CA ILE A 603 2.72 -5.02 12.20
C ILE A 603 2.82 -5.80 13.52
N GLN A 604 1.69 -5.99 14.22
CA GLN A 604 1.62 -6.69 15.49
C GLN A 604 2.05 -8.17 15.36
N PRO A 605 1.33 -9.01 14.61
CA PRO A 605 1.65 -10.43 14.51
C PRO A 605 2.98 -10.70 13.80
N GLY A 606 3.40 -9.84 12.86
CA GLY A 606 4.63 -10.04 12.10
C GLY A 606 5.91 -9.62 12.84
N PHE A 607 6.05 -8.32 13.11
CA PHE A 607 7.33 -7.75 13.52
C PHE A 607 7.42 -7.47 15.02
N ILE A 608 6.33 -6.98 15.65
CA ILE A 608 6.34 -6.71 17.11
C ILE A 608 6.41 -8.03 17.88
N ASN A 609 5.58 -9.01 17.53
CA ASN A 609 5.64 -10.34 18.16
C ASN A 609 7.02 -10.99 18.01
N GLN A 610 7.66 -10.90 16.83
CA GLN A 610 9.03 -11.39 16.63
C GLN A 610 10.05 -10.67 17.53
N SER A 611 10.00 -9.34 17.60
CA SER A 611 10.93 -8.54 18.40
C SER A 611 10.81 -8.79 19.89
N LEU A 612 9.60 -9.07 20.38
CA LEU A 612 9.29 -9.27 21.79
C LEU A 612 9.24 -10.76 22.20
N ASN A 613 9.59 -11.67 21.29
CA ASN A 613 9.52 -13.13 21.49
C ASN A 613 8.13 -13.63 21.92
N LEU A 614 7.08 -13.05 21.33
CA LEU A 614 5.68 -13.46 21.56
C LEU A 614 5.32 -14.56 20.56
N THR A 615 4.87 -15.69 21.07
CA THR A 615 4.72 -16.95 20.33
C THR A 615 3.28 -17.24 19.89
N GLY A 616 2.34 -16.37 20.25
CA GLY A 616 0.96 -16.49 19.79
C GLY A 616 0.13 -15.23 19.82
N LEU A 617 -1.12 -15.37 19.41
CA LEU A 617 -2.12 -14.31 19.27
C LEU A 617 -3.46 -14.76 19.84
N LEU A 618 -4.10 -13.94 20.65
CA LEU A 618 -5.50 -14.13 21.02
C LEU A 618 -6.35 -13.00 20.43
N TYR A 619 -7.59 -13.30 20.03
CA TYR A 619 -8.61 -12.29 19.81
C TYR A 619 -9.95 -12.79 20.35
N TRP A 620 -10.57 -11.98 21.21
CA TRP A 620 -11.65 -12.43 22.11
C TRP A 620 -12.95 -12.78 21.41
N ARG A 621 -13.17 -12.26 20.19
CA ARG A 621 -14.34 -12.57 19.37
C ARG A 621 -14.17 -12.12 17.92
N VAL A 622 -14.73 -12.83 16.95
CA VAL A 622 -14.70 -12.44 15.52
C VAL A 622 -16.07 -12.22 14.87
N ASP A 623 -17.16 -12.49 15.58
CA ASP A 623 -18.53 -12.54 15.08
C ASP A 623 -19.51 -11.70 15.93
N LEU A 624 -19.04 -10.62 16.55
CA LEU A 624 -19.89 -9.65 17.26
C LEU A 624 -20.61 -8.74 16.26
N TRP A 625 -21.72 -9.20 15.71
CA TRP A 625 -22.49 -8.45 14.72
C TRP A 625 -23.55 -7.54 15.35
N THR A 626 -23.78 -6.38 14.73
CA THR A 626 -24.99 -5.60 14.95
C THR A 626 -26.19 -6.27 14.26
N ASN A 627 -27.37 -5.66 14.32
CA ASN A 627 -28.55 -6.17 13.59
C ASN A 627 -28.36 -6.19 12.05
N ASP A 628 -27.54 -5.29 11.51
CA ASP A 628 -27.18 -5.25 10.08
C ASP A 628 -25.70 -4.83 9.96
N PRO A 629 -24.75 -5.77 10.13
CA PRO A 629 -23.33 -5.46 10.12
C PRO A 629 -22.82 -4.95 8.77
N TRP A 630 -23.61 -5.11 7.70
CA TRP A 630 -23.31 -4.57 6.38
C TRP A 630 -23.63 -3.07 6.25
N LYS A 631 -24.25 -2.45 7.26
CA LYS A 631 -24.57 -1.01 7.30
C LYS A 631 -24.09 -0.34 8.58
N ASP A 632 -24.16 -1.02 9.71
CA ASP A 632 -23.80 -0.52 11.02
C ASP A 632 -22.70 -1.37 11.64
N VAL A 633 -21.53 -0.76 11.83
CA VAL A 633 -20.34 -1.42 12.40
C VAL A 633 -20.02 -0.91 13.81
N GLN A 634 -20.94 -0.23 14.50
CA GLN A 634 -20.77 0.20 15.89
C GLN A 634 -21.01 -0.97 16.86
N THR A 635 -20.15 -2.00 16.78
CA THR A 635 -20.35 -3.30 17.44
C THR A 635 -20.22 -3.26 18.95
N TYR A 636 -19.38 -2.39 19.50
CA TYR A 636 -19.11 -2.34 20.94
C TYR A 636 -19.08 -0.91 21.48
N ARG A 637 -19.70 -0.70 22.65
CA ARG A 637 -19.73 0.59 23.36
C ARG A 637 -19.58 0.36 24.86
N THR A 638 -18.58 1.00 25.46
CA THR A 638 -18.35 0.93 26.91
C THR A 638 -17.67 2.21 27.40
N GLY A 639 -17.92 2.60 28.65
CA GLY A 639 -17.28 3.79 29.25
C GLY A 639 -17.55 5.11 28.53
N GLY A 640 -18.65 5.21 27.77
CA GLY A 640 -18.97 6.38 26.94
C GLY A 640 -18.28 6.41 25.57
N ASN A 641 -17.43 5.43 25.27
CA ASN A 641 -16.67 5.30 24.04
C ASN A 641 -17.28 4.27 23.08
N ASP A 642 -17.12 4.49 21.77
CA ASP A 642 -17.53 3.57 20.70
C ASP A 642 -16.29 2.89 20.09
N TYR A 643 -16.40 1.61 19.71
CA TYR A 643 -15.31 0.83 19.12
C TYR A 643 -15.80 0.13 17.84
N PRO A 644 -15.77 0.81 16.68
CA PRO A 644 -16.30 0.27 15.44
C PRO A 644 -15.55 -0.99 14.96
N GLY A 645 -16.31 -2.08 14.77
CA GLY A 645 -15.79 -3.37 14.33
C GLY A 645 -15.04 -4.17 15.40
N GLU A 646 -15.06 -3.73 16.66
CA GLU A 646 -14.57 -4.51 17.80
C GLU A 646 -15.31 -5.85 17.90
N GLY A 647 -14.58 -6.93 18.14
CA GLY A 647 -15.14 -8.29 18.22
C GLY A 647 -15.66 -8.83 16.88
N MET A 648 -15.39 -8.15 15.76
CA MET A 648 -15.95 -8.49 14.44
C MET A 648 -14.85 -8.49 13.39
N LEU A 649 -14.49 -9.66 12.86
CA LEU A 649 -13.58 -9.83 11.71
C LEU A 649 -14.23 -10.59 10.54
N LEU A 650 -15.41 -11.17 10.79
CA LEU A 650 -16.24 -11.87 9.81
C LEU A 650 -17.54 -11.09 9.59
N TYR A 651 -18.15 -11.29 8.43
CA TYR A 651 -19.50 -10.81 8.09
C TYR A 651 -20.43 -12.01 7.86
N PRO A 652 -21.74 -11.91 8.15
CA PRO A 652 -22.69 -12.97 7.82
C PRO A 652 -22.79 -13.11 6.30
N GLY A 653 -22.69 -14.33 5.78
CA GLY A 653 -22.65 -14.60 4.34
C GLY A 653 -24.01 -14.58 3.64
N GLN A 654 -25.09 -14.92 4.34
CA GLN A 654 -26.44 -15.03 3.76
C GLN A 654 -26.89 -13.75 2.99
N PRO A 655 -26.66 -12.52 3.48
CA PRO A 655 -27.03 -11.30 2.76
C PRO A 655 -26.36 -11.11 1.40
N VAL A 656 -25.29 -11.87 1.13
CA VAL A 656 -24.55 -11.85 -0.14
C VAL A 656 -24.48 -13.23 -0.81
N GLY A 657 -25.39 -14.14 -0.44
CA GLY A 657 -25.53 -15.48 -1.05
C GLY A 657 -24.34 -16.41 -0.81
N VAL A 658 -23.61 -16.21 0.29
CA VAL A 658 -22.50 -17.07 0.73
C VAL A 658 -22.99 -17.93 1.89
N GLU A 659 -22.74 -19.23 1.84
CA GLU A 659 -22.99 -20.13 2.97
C GLU A 659 -21.97 -19.87 4.09
N GLY A 660 -22.46 -19.60 5.31
CA GLY A 660 -21.61 -19.30 6.46
C GLY A 660 -21.24 -17.81 6.55
N VAL A 661 -19.96 -17.50 6.36
CA VAL A 661 -19.38 -16.18 6.63
C VAL A 661 -18.52 -15.66 5.48
N VAL A 662 -18.28 -14.35 5.50
CA VAL A 662 -17.45 -13.64 4.54
C VAL A 662 -16.31 -12.94 5.28
N PRO A 663 -15.05 -12.96 4.79
CA PRO A 663 -13.94 -12.34 5.46
C PRO A 663 -14.00 -10.81 5.39
N SER A 664 -13.43 -10.15 6.39
CA SER A 664 -13.01 -8.76 6.27
C SER A 664 -11.62 -8.65 5.61
N MET A 665 -11.29 -7.47 5.10
CA MET A 665 -9.93 -7.09 4.70
C MET A 665 -8.93 -7.21 5.86
N ARG A 666 -9.41 -7.00 7.09
CA ARG A 666 -8.60 -7.07 8.30
C ARG A 666 -8.02 -8.47 8.54
N LEU A 667 -8.75 -9.53 8.19
CA LEU A 667 -8.21 -10.90 8.22
C LEU A 667 -7.07 -11.11 7.21
N LYS A 668 -7.08 -10.40 6.08
CA LYS A 668 -6.01 -10.46 5.08
C LYS A 668 -4.72 -9.88 5.64
N TRP A 669 -4.79 -8.70 6.27
CA TRP A 669 -3.62 -8.09 6.89
C TRP A 669 -3.08 -8.87 8.09
N LEU A 670 -3.97 -9.53 8.86
CA LEU A 670 -3.55 -10.45 9.93
C LEU A 670 -2.80 -11.65 9.35
N ARG A 671 -3.31 -12.27 8.28
CA ARG A 671 -2.62 -13.35 7.55
C ARG A 671 -1.23 -12.89 7.10
N ASP A 672 -1.15 -11.75 6.43
CA ASP A 672 0.11 -11.23 5.90
C ASP A 672 1.14 -11.05 7.04
N GLY A 673 0.69 -10.63 8.22
CA GLY A 673 1.57 -10.50 9.39
C GLY A 673 1.98 -11.85 9.99
N VAL A 674 1.10 -12.87 10.00
CA VAL A 674 1.47 -14.25 10.37
C VAL A 674 2.48 -14.83 9.37
N GLU A 675 2.35 -14.50 8.08
CA GLU A 675 3.31 -14.90 7.05
C GLU A 675 4.65 -14.17 7.21
N ASP A 676 4.66 -12.86 7.51
CA ASP A 676 5.89 -12.12 7.83
C ASP A 676 6.63 -12.72 9.05
N TYR A 677 5.89 -13.17 10.07
CA TYR A 677 6.47 -13.87 11.23
C TYR A 677 7.22 -15.14 10.79
N GLU A 678 6.66 -15.89 9.84
CA GLU A 678 7.24 -17.15 9.37
C GLU A 678 8.55 -16.95 8.60
N PHE A 679 8.74 -15.82 7.90
CA PHE A 679 10.01 -15.55 7.23
C PHE A 679 11.16 -15.55 8.24
N ILE A 680 10.93 -14.95 9.41
CA ILE A 680 11.92 -14.84 10.47
C ILE A 680 12.15 -16.19 11.15
N GLU A 681 11.10 -17.00 11.32
CA GLU A 681 11.25 -18.37 11.82
C GLU A 681 12.06 -19.27 10.88
N ILE A 682 11.86 -19.15 9.57
CA ILE A 682 12.68 -19.86 8.59
C ILE A 682 14.14 -19.40 8.68
N LEU A 683 14.40 -18.10 8.84
CA LEU A 683 15.76 -17.59 9.04
C LEU A 683 16.40 -18.15 10.33
N LYS A 684 15.65 -18.20 11.44
CA LYS A 684 16.12 -18.82 12.70
C LYS A 684 16.51 -20.28 12.49
N ARG A 685 15.66 -21.08 11.82
CA ARG A 685 15.93 -22.50 11.51
C ARG A 685 17.13 -22.69 10.58
N GLN A 686 17.45 -21.70 9.75
CA GLN A 686 18.60 -21.74 8.83
C GLN A 686 19.90 -21.17 9.45
N GLY A 687 19.88 -20.78 10.73
CA GLY A 687 21.05 -20.20 11.41
C GLY A 687 21.27 -18.71 11.13
N CYS A 688 20.33 -18.03 10.44
CA CYS A 688 20.37 -16.60 10.14
C CYS A 688 19.41 -15.78 11.03
N GLY A 689 19.06 -16.30 12.22
CA GLY A 689 18.05 -15.70 13.10
C GLY A 689 18.36 -14.26 13.53
N GLU A 690 19.63 -13.91 13.75
CA GLU A 690 20.01 -12.56 14.18
C GLU A 690 19.70 -11.48 13.13
N ILE A 691 19.86 -11.80 11.85
CA ILE A 691 19.51 -10.87 10.76
C ILE A 691 17.99 -10.64 10.73
N GLY A 692 17.21 -11.72 10.84
CA GLY A 692 15.75 -11.63 10.94
C GLY A 692 15.31 -10.80 12.14
N ALA A 693 15.92 -11.03 13.31
CA ALA A 693 15.64 -10.29 14.54
C ALA A 693 16.04 -8.80 14.43
N GLN A 694 17.16 -8.48 13.76
CA GLN A 694 17.56 -7.10 13.52
C GLN A 694 16.54 -6.38 12.64
N ILE A 695 16.10 -7.01 11.54
CA ILE A 695 15.06 -6.45 10.66
C ILE A 695 13.75 -6.26 11.44
N ALA A 696 13.33 -7.25 12.24
CA ALA A 696 12.14 -7.11 13.08
C ALA A 696 12.21 -5.90 14.00
N ARG A 697 13.33 -5.71 14.70
CA ARG A 697 13.53 -4.57 15.59
C ARG A 697 13.57 -3.24 14.84
N THR A 698 14.00 -3.20 13.58
CA THR A 698 13.94 -1.98 12.76
C THR A 698 12.51 -1.62 12.37
N VAL A 699 11.65 -2.62 12.09
CA VAL A 699 10.27 -2.40 11.63
C VAL A 699 9.30 -2.19 12.80
N GLY A 700 9.40 -3.02 13.84
CA GLY A 700 8.55 -3.01 15.04
C GLY A 700 9.32 -3.53 16.25
N ALA A 701 10.05 -2.66 16.93
CA ALA A 701 10.87 -3.01 18.09
C ALA A 701 10.03 -3.33 19.34
N SER A 702 8.93 -2.61 19.53
CA SER A 702 8.05 -2.75 20.70
C SER A 702 6.67 -2.17 20.42
N TRP A 703 5.75 -2.29 21.39
CA TRP A 703 4.43 -1.67 21.32
C TRP A 703 4.48 -0.15 21.10
N ARG A 704 5.51 0.52 21.63
CA ARG A 704 5.69 1.96 21.52
C ARG A 704 6.50 2.41 20.31
N ASN A 705 7.35 1.53 19.78
CA ASN A 705 8.30 1.86 18.71
C ASN A 705 8.15 0.91 17.53
N TRP A 706 7.36 1.35 16.55
CA TRP A 706 7.09 0.62 15.32
C TRP A 706 6.77 1.59 14.18
N THR A 707 7.00 1.16 12.93
CA THR A 707 6.77 2.01 11.76
C THR A 707 5.30 2.10 11.40
N GLN A 708 4.80 3.33 11.20
CA GLN A 708 3.47 3.58 10.66
C GLN A 708 3.46 3.76 9.14
N ASN A 709 4.61 3.57 8.49
CA ASN A 709 4.76 3.69 7.04
C ASN A 709 4.68 2.30 6.37
N PRO A 710 3.62 2.01 5.59
CA PRO A 710 3.49 0.75 4.84
C PRO A 710 4.66 0.45 3.90
N GLU A 711 5.24 1.48 3.26
CA GLU A 711 6.36 1.29 2.35
C GLU A 711 7.62 0.79 3.07
N SER A 712 7.83 1.23 4.31
CA SER A 712 8.94 0.77 5.17
C SER A 712 8.78 -0.71 5.49
N LEU A 713 7.59 -1.14 5.91
CA LEU A 713 7.27 -2.54 6.18
C LEU A 713 7.53 -3.40 4.93
N GLU A 714 6.96 -3.00 3.78
CA GLU A 714 7.13 -3.73 2.51
C GLU A 714 8.59 -3.79 2.04
N PHE A 715 9.35 -2.71 2.24
CA PHE A 715 10.77 -2.71 1.95
C PHE A 715 11.52 -3.79 2.75
N TYR A 716 11.35 -3.80 4.07
CA TYR A 716 12.06 -4.74 4.94
C TYR A 716 11.59 -6.19 4.78
N ARG A 717 10.30 -6.40 4.52
CA ARG A 717 9.78 -7.71 4.13
C ARG A 717 10.46 -8.24 2.86
N ARG A 718 10.61 -7.41 1.82
CA ARG A 718 11.31 -7.81 0.60
C ARG A 718 12.79 -8.13 0.83
N GLN A 719 13.44 -7.48 1.81
CA GLN A 719 14.79 -7.85 2.23
C GLN A 719 14.80 -9.26 2.83
N LEU A 720 13.89 -9.58 3.76
CA LEU A 720 13.75 -10.93 4.33
C LEU A 720 13.55 -11.98 3.24
N GLY A 721 12.61 -11.75 2.31
CA GLY A 721 12.34 -12.66 1.20
C GLY A 721 13.53 -12.82 0.25
N SER A 722 14.28 -11.75 -0.02
CA SER A 722 15.48 -11.80 -0.87
C SER A 722 16.62 -12.61 -0.23
N ILE A 723 16.83 -12.44 1.09
CA ILE A 723 17.81 -13.22 1.86
C ILE A 723 17.44 -14.71 1.79
N LEU A 724 16.19 -15.05 2.14
CA LEU A 724 15.69 -16.43 2.13
C LEU A 724 15.76 -17.07 0.73
N SER A 725 15.37 -16.33 -0.31
CA SER A 725 15.48 -16.78 -1.69
C SER A 725 16.93 -17.07 -2.08
N GLY A 726 17.88 -16.30 -1.54
CA GLY A 726 19.30 -16.51 -1.75
C GLY A 726 19.88 -17.75 -1.07
N LEU A 727 19.39 -18.12 0.11
CA LEU A 727 19.85 -19.28 0.89
C LEU A 727 19.49 -20.63 0.24
N GLY A 728 18.58 -20.65 -0.75
CA GLY A 728 18.38 -21.80 -1.64
C GLY A 728 18.02 -23.12 -0.94
N GLY A 729 17.43 -23.07 0.25
CA GLY A 729 17.03 -24.25 1.02
C GLY A 729 18.20 -25.12 1.54
N ARG A 730 19.45 -24.66 1.45
CA ARG A 730 20.63 -25.33 2.01
C ARG A 730 21.49 -24.27 2.70
N GLY A 731 21.66 -24.38 4.02
CA GLY A 731 22.34 -23.41 4.89
C GLY A 731 23.60 -22.78 4.29
N GLY A 732 23.41 -21.65 3.61
CA GLY A 732 24.48 -20.82 3.05
C GLY A 732 24.91 -19.74 4.03
N ASP A 733 26.05 -19.11 3.76
CA ASP A 733 26.60 -18.03 4.58
C ASP A 733 25.65 -16.81 4.62
N CYS A 734 25.10 -16.54 5.81
CA CYS A 734 24.19 -15.42 6.08
C CYS A 734 24.86 -14.05 5.85
N HIS A 735 26.19 -13.96 5.91
CA HIS A 735 26.94 -12.70 5.79
C HIS A 735 27.34 -12.34 4.36
N ALA A 736 27.47 -13.33 3.46
CA ALA A 736 27.98 -13.13 2.11
C ALA A 736 27.05 -12.33 1.16
N ARG A 737 25.90 -11.83 1.63
CA ARG A 737 24.86 -11.24 0.76
C ARG A 737 24.25 -9.92 1.23
N LEU A 738 24.86 -9.27 2.22
CA LEU A 738 24.60 -7.86 2.56
C LEU A 738 25.29 -6.89 1.57
N GLU A 739 25.47 -7.29 0.30
CA GLU A 739 26.01 -6.41 -0.77
C GLU A 739 24.93 -5.39 -1.24
N PHE A 740 24.39 -4.64 -0.29
CA PHE A 740 23.97 -3.26 -0.46
C PHE A 740 24.58 -2.51 0.73
N GLY A 741 25.76 -1.95 0.50
CA GLY A 741 26.61 -1.37 1.52
C GLY A 741 25.96 -0.23 2.32
N ASP A 742 26.38 -0.17 3.58
CA ASP A 742 26.29 0.90 4.56
C ASP A 742 24.91 1.22 5.17
N ARG A 743 24.73 0.66 6.38
CA ARG A 743 23.63 0.87 7.36
C ARG A 743 22.24 0.51 6.84
N LEU A 744 21.57 -0.41 7.54
CA LEU A 744 20.10 -0.45 7.54
C LEU A 744 19.64 0.98 7.86
N PRO A 745 18.98 1.71 6.94
CA PRO A 745 18.54 3.07 7.22
C PRO A 745 17.66 3.04 8.46
N ALA A 746 17.87 3.98 9.38
CA ALA A 746 17.04 4.03 10.57
C ALA A 746 15.58 4.21 10.12
N ALA A 747 14.61 3.60 10.83
CA ALA A 747 13.19 3.74 10.49
C ALA A 747 12.76 5.21 10.32
N ASN A 748 13.45 6.15 10.97
CA ASN A 748 13.26 7.59 10.85
C ASN A 748 13.66 8.18 9.48
N ASP A 749 14.64 7.61 8.77
CA ASP A 749 15.08 8.10 7.45
C ASP A 749 14.02 7.82 6.36
N LEU A 750 13.16 6.81 6.57
CA LEU A 750 12.02 6.49 5.71
C LEU A 750 10.73 7.23 6.13
N VAL A 751 10.67 7.77 7.35
CA VAL A 751 9.54 8.58 7.83
C VAL A 751 9.53 9.97 7.17
N GLU A 752 10.70 10.58 6.93
CA GLU A 752 10.77 11.84 6.18
C GLU A 752 10.43 11.67 4.68
N ALA A 753 10.83 10.54 4.08
CA ALA A 753 10.47 10.20 2.70
C ALA A 753 8.95 9.97 2.50
N SER A 754 8.26 9.43 3.52
CA SER A 754 6.81 9.17 3.52
C SER A 754 5.99 10.41 3.93
N ARG A 755 6.49 11.24 4.85
CA ARG A 755 5.79 12.51 5.20
C ARG A 755 5.69 13.45 4.00
N GLU A 756 6.70 13.47 3.14
CA GLU A 756 6.66 14.19 1.87
C GLU A 756 5.70 13.58 0.83
N SER A 757 5.29 12.31 0.97
CA SER A 757 4.31 11.66 0.09
C SER A 757 2.87 11.92 0.56
N GLN A 758 2.63 11.93 1.89
CA GLN A 758 1.33 12.28 2.46
C GLN A 758 1.01 13.78 2.38
N GLU A 759 1.98 14.68 2.48
CA GLU A 759 1.78 16.11 2.21
C GLU A 759 1.58 16.42 0.70
N ARG A 760 1.79 15.46 -0.21
CA ARG A 760 1.43 15.56 -1.65
C ARG A 760 -0.01 15.10 -1.95
N LEU A 761 -0.67 14.46 -0.99
CA LEU A 761 -2.05 13.94 -1.12
C LEU A 761 -3.10 14.83 -0.41
N GLN A 762 -2.66 15.83 0.38
CA GLN A 762 -3.46 16.97 0.82
C GLN A 762 -3.26 18.15 -0.12
#